data_AF-A0A5Q5BDA4-F1
#
_entry.id   AF-A0A5Q5BDA4-F1
#
_cell.length_a   1.000
_cell.length_b   1.000
_cell.length_c   1.000
_cell.angle_alpha   90.00
_cell.angle_beta   90.00
_cell.angle_gamma   90.00
#
_symmetry.space_group_name_H-M   'P 1'
#
loop_
_entity.id
_entity.type
_entity.pdbx_description
1 polymer ?
#
loop_
_entity_poly.entity_id
_entity_poly.type
_entity_poly.pdbx_seq_one_letter_code
_entity_poly.pdbx_strand_id
1 'polypeptide(L)'
;MTDTTLPPGDEAGDRIEPVDIQQEMQRSYIDYAMSVIVGRALPEVRDGLKPVHRRVLYAMFDSGFRPDRGHAKSARSVAETMGNYHPHGDSSIYDTLVRMAQPWSLRYPLVDGQGNFGSPGNDPPAAMRYCVTGDALVRLPLGQSVRIDGVVPGAKPNSDNPIDLKVVDRHGDPVAADRLFHSGEHQTYKVTTTEGYTVTGTENHPLLCLVDVGGVPTLLWKLVEEIRPGDTVVLQRSQPMEFGPADWQETLEALLAGAFISEGFISEKRAGFNNLDRDFFNMVVAAYDAVVGGRRYVSSRTIASGSLLHELDIHNLESLRRSRLGVAVGQRSADKFVPEWIWQSPAAVKRVFLQALFEGDGSCSRLPRNTIQVSYSTRSERLAADVQQMLLEFGIVSRRYRHAVGEYKVALTNRAQAELFARQIGFGGAKQVKLLEILSALPEEAAGLDRDFVPGLARFIRQHSGGRWADKEWLRKHNVDRISRWQRNGAEILGRIADPEVRAVATDLTDGRFYYATVASVADAGVQPVYSLRVDTEDHAFITNGFVSHNTEARLTPLAMEMLREIDEETVDFIPNYDGRVQEPTVLPSRFPNLLANGSGGIAVGMATNIPPHNLRELADAVYWCLENFEADEETTLAAVMERVKGPDFPTHGLIVGSQGIEDTYKTGRGSVKMRGVVEIEEDSRGRTGIVITELPYQVNHDNFITSIAEQVRDGKLAGISNIEDQSSDRVGLRIVVELKRDAVAKVVLNNLYKHTQLQTSFGANMLSIVDGVPRTLRLDQMIRYYVEHQLDVIVRRTRYRLRKANERAHILRGLVKALDALDEVIALIRASQTVDIARAGLIELLDIDEIQAQAILDMQLRRLAALERQRIVDDLAKIEAEIADLEDILAKPERQRAIVRDELKEIADKYGDDRRTRIVPADGEVSDEDLIAREDVVVTITETGYAKRTKTDLYRSQKRGGKGVQGAGLKQDDIVNHFFVCSTHDWILFFTTQGRVYRAKAYELPEASRTARGQHVANLLAFQPNERIAQVIQIKSYEDAPYLVLATRNGLVKKSRLTDFDSNRSGGIVAVNLRDGDELVGAVLCSSEDDLLLVSAKGQSIRFSATDEALRPMGRATSGVQGMRFNADDELLSLNVVRPDTYLLVATSGGYAKRTSIEEYTAQGRGGKGILTIQYDRRRGNLVGALIVDDDTELYAITSGGGVIRTAARQVRKAGRQTKGVRLMNLGEGDTLIAIARNAEAGDSTDEVNTDPDAV
;
A
#
# COMPACT_ATOMS: atom_id res chain seq x y z
N MET A 1 -12.54 50.76 35.61
CA MET A 1 -12.00 51.81 36.50
C MET A 1 -10.67 51.33 37.02
N THR A 2 -9.59 52.03 36.69
CA THR A 2 -8.73 52.74 37.66
C THR A 2 -7.82 53.64 36.84
N ASP A 3 -7.86 54.95 37.11
CA ASP A 3 -6.98 55.94 36.50
C ASP A 3 -5.53 55.78 36.94
N THR A 4 -4.59 56.13 36.06
CA THR A 4 -3.28 56.66 36.49
C THR A 4 -2.69 57.67 35.50
N THR A 5 -2.85 58.96 35.81
CA THR A 5 -2.10 60.11 35.27
C THR A 5 -0.98 60.50 36.25
N LEU A 6 0.15 61.13 35.92
CA LEU A 6 0.79 61.61 34.67
C LEU A 6 2.28 61.92 35.03
N PRO A 7 3.24 62.01 34.08
CA PRO A 7 3.57 63.35 33.55
C PRO A 7 4.15 63.40 32.10
N PRO A 8 4.15 64.58 31.46
CA PRO A 8 4.97 64.85 30.28
C PRO A 8 6.39 65.31 30.67
N GLY A 9 7.40 64.85 29.95
CA GLY A 9 8.79 65.32 30.10
C GLY A 9 9.65 64.83 28.94
N ASP A 10 10.19 65.77 28.15
CA ASP A 10 11.18 65.48 27.12
C ASP A 10 12.52 65.09 27.76
N GLU A 11 13.06 63.94 27.40
CA GLU A 11 14.52 63.72 27.36
C GLU A 11 14.86 62.56 26.43
N ALA A 12 15.98 62.67 25.70
CA ALA A 12 16.36 61.69 24.67
C ALA A 12 16.95 60.41 25.29
N GLY A 13 16.10 59.40 25.46
CA GLY A 13 16.48 58.02 25.76
C GLY A 13 15.58 57.05 24.98
N ASP A 14 15.97 55.78 24.89
CA ASP A 14 15.22 54.75 24.16
C ASP A 14 13.73 54.76 24.54
N ARG A 15 12.84 54.64 23.54
CA ARG A 15 11.39 54.54 23.77
C ARG A 15 11.05 53.25 24.52
N ILE A 16 11.03 53.34 25.84
CA ILE A 16 10.49 52.29 26.71
C ILE A 16 8.97 52.45 26.74
N GLU A 17 8.29 51.73 25.86
CA GLU A 17 6.82 51.61 25.90
C GLU A 17 6.41 50.55 26.93
N PRO A 18 5.62 50.89 27.96
CA PRO A 18 5.11 49.90 28.91
C PRO A 18 4.01 49.06 28.25
N VAL A 19 4.36 47.85 27.81
CA VAL A 19 3.42 46.88 27.23
C VAL A 19 2.94 45.89 28.29
N ASP A 20 1.64 45.58 28.28
CA ASP A 20 1.10 44.50 29.13
C ASP A 20 1.67 43.14 28.70
N ILE A 21 2.09 42.31 29.66
CA ILE A 21 2.76 41.05 29.37
C ILE A 21 1.85 40.02 28.69
N GLN A 22 0.54 40.04 28.95
CA GLN A 22 -0.40 39.15 28.25
C GLN A 22 -0.60 39.61 26.80
N GLN A 23 -0.72 40.93 26.60
CA GLN A 23 -0.84 41.52 25.26
C GLN A 23 0.43 41.28 24.42
N GLU A 24 1.62 41.44 25.01
CA GLU A 24 2.89 41.17 24.33
C GLU A 24 3.08 39.68 24.05
N MET A 25 2.81 38.80 25.02
CA MET A 25 2.86 37.35 24.77
C MET A 25 1.86 36.92 23.68
N GLN A 26 0.66 37.50 23.64
CA GLN A 26 -0.32 37.23 22.59
C GLN A 26 0.17 37.72 21.22
N ARG A 27 0.71 38.95 21.15
CA ARG A 27 1.26 39.53 19.92
C ARG A 27 2.45 38.73 19.40
N SER A 28 3.48 38.55 20.23
CA SER A 28 4.66 37.74 19.91
C SER A 28 4.29 36.29 19.52
N TYR A 29 3.27 35.69 20.15
CA TYR A 29 2.77 34.37 19.74
C TYR A 29 2.08 34.39 18.36
N ILE A 30 1.26 35.40 18.06
CA ILE A 30 0.60 35.56 16.75
C ILE A 30 1.64 35.83 15.66
N ASP A 31 2.59 36.73 15.89
CA ASP A 31 3.65 37.08 14.94
C ASP A 31 4.57 35.86 14.68
N TYR A 32 4.94 35.11 15.73
CA TYR A 32 5.64 33.84 15.60
C TYR A 32 4.81 32.81 14.81
N ALA A 33 3.54 32.59 15.18
CA ALA A 33 2.66 31.64 14.51
C ALA A 33 2.52 31.97 13.02
N MET A 34 2.25 33.23 12.67
CA MET A 34 2.16 33.70 11.28
C MET A 34 3.48 33.50 10.52
N SER A 35 4.63 33.79 11.14
CA SER A 35 5.94 33.55 10.51
C SER A 35 6.18 32.06 10.20
N VAL A 36 5.71 31.15 11.07
CA VAL A 36 5.82 29.69 10.87
C VAL A 36 4.80 29.20 9.84
N ILE A 37 3.57 29.71 9.86
CA ILE A 37 2.50 29.38 8.91
C ILE A 37 2.93 29.74 7.48
N VAL A 38 3.34 31.00 7.28
CA VAL A 38 3.71 31.55 5.96
C VAL A 38 5.09 31.06 5.52
N GLY A 39 6.07 31.04 6.43
CA GLY A 39 7.46 30.71 6.12
C GLY A 39 7.79 29.22 6.02
N ARG A 40 6.88 28.30 6.41
CA ARG A 40 7.18 26.86 6.43
C ARG A 40 6.00 25.94 6.07
N ALA A 41 4.80 26.18 6.59
CA ALA A 41 3.83 25.10 6.75
C ALA A 41 2.81 24.95 5.61
N LEU A 42 2.35 26.06 5.00
CA LEU A 42 1.29 26.07 3.99
C LEU A 42 1.82 26.31 2.56
N PRO A 43 1.12 25.81 1.52
CA PRO A 43 1.41 26.12 0.13
C PRO A 43 0.91 27.52 -0.25
N GLU A 44 1.60 28.16 -1.18
CA GLU A 44 1.14 29.38 -1.86
C GLU A 44 0.13 29.02 -2.97
N VAL A 45 -0.90 29.84 -3.20
CA VAL A 45 -1.99 29.51 -4.14
C VAL A 45 -1.52 29.47 -5.61
N ARG A 46 -0.51 30.27 -5.95
CA ARG A 46 -0.06 30.53 -7.33
C ARG A 46 0.80 29.41 -7.92
N ASP A 47 1.69 28.83 -7.12
CA ASP A 47 2.56 27.71 -7.50
C ASP A 47 2.25 26.38 -6.79
N GLY A 48 1.43 26.42 -5.74
CA GLY A 48 1.07 25.26 -4.93
C GLY A 48 2.17 24.73 -4.01
N LEU A 49 3.30 25.43 -3.92
CA LEU A 49 4.49 24.94 -3.24
C LEU A 49 4.66 25.59 -1.86
N LYS A 50 5.13 24.79 -0.92
CA LYS A 50 5.67 25.27 0.34
C LYS A 50 7.06 25.87 0.11
N PRO A 51 7.54 26.80 0.98
CA PRO A 51 8.87 27.39 0.84
C PRO A 51 10.01 26.36 0.69
N VAL A 52 9.97 25.24 1.42
CA VAL A 52 10.98 24.17 1.29
C VAL A 52 10.91 23.45 -0.07
N HIS A 53 9.73 23.24 -0.65
CA HIS A 53 9.60 22.64 -1.98
C HIS A 53 10.20 23.57 -3.05
N ARG A 54 9.88 24.87 -3.01
CA ARG A 54 10.44 25.87 -3.94
C ARG A 54 11.96 25.91 -3.86
N ARG A 55 12.52 25.98 -2.65
CA ARG A 55 13.97 26.05 -2.42
C ARG A 55 14.68 24.83 -2.99
N VAL A 56 14.14 23.62 -2.81
CA VAL A 56 14.71 22.39 -3.42
C VAL A 56 14.68 22.48 -4.95
N LEU A 57 13.52 22.79 -5.56
CA LEU A 57 13.40 22.83 -7.02
C LEU A 57 14.26 23.94 -7.64
N TYR A 58 14.35 25.12 -7.00
CA TYR A 58 15.18 26.23 -7.46
C TYR A 58 16.67 25.95 -7.26
N ALA A 59 17.10 25.37 -6.14
CA ALA A 59 18.49 24.96 -5.94
C ALA A 59 18.94 23.91 -6.96
N MET A 60 18.09 22.90 -7.22
CA MET A 60 18.33 21.90 -8.27
C MET A 60 18.35 22.53 -9.67
N PHE A 61 17.57 23.59 -9.90
CA PHE A 61 17.59 24.36 -11.15
C PHE A 61 18.92 25.10 -11.31
N ASP A 62 19.30 25.93 -10.33
CA ASP A 62 20.49 26.79 -10.38
C ASP A 62 21.78 25.96 -10.47
N SER A 63 21.85 24.87 -9.70
CA SER A 63 22.95 23.88 -9.77
C SER A 63 22.97 23.04 -11.05
N GLY A 64 21.95 23.17 -11.91
CA GLY A 64 21.90 22.53 -13.22
C GLY A 64 21.63 21.01 -13.18
N PHE A 65 20.86 20.50 -12.21
CA PHE A 65 20.42 19.10 -12.12
C PHE A 65 19.20 18.85 -13.02
N ARG A 66 19.43 19.04 -14.33
CA ARG A 66 18.43 19.07 -15.40
C ARG A 66 18.05 17.66 -15.92
N PRO A 67 16.88 17.49 -16.57
CA PRO A 67 16.48 16.20 -17.15
C PRO A 67 17.35 15.71 -18.33
N ASP A 68 18.02 16.62 -19.05
CA ASP A 68 18.95 16.31 -20.15
C ASP A 68 20.34 15.84 -19.65
N ARG A 69 20.58 15.93 -18.34
CA ARG A 69 21.82 15.51 -17.68
C ARG A 69 21.61 14.24 -16.87
N GLY A 70 22.70 13.53 -16.58
CA GLY A 70 22.66 12.38 -15.68
C GLY A 70 22.30 12.82 -14.25
N HIS A 71 21.70 11.91 -13.48
CA HIS A 71 21.36 12.14 -12.08
C HIS A 71 22.59 12.57 -11.25
N ALA A 72 22.35 13.41 -10.24
CA ALA A 72 23.34 13.86 -9.28
C ALA A 72 23.03 13.23 -7.92
N LYS A 73 24.03 13.02 -7.04
CA LYS A 73 23.77 12.53 -5.68
C LYS A 73 22.74 13.40 -4.97
N SER A 74 21.77 12.79 -4.29
CA SER A 74 20.72 13.51 -3.57
C SER A 74 21.30 14.51 -2.56
N ALA A 75 22.45 14.19 -1.96
CA ALA A 75 23.14 15.11 -1.06
C ALA A 75 23.80 16.33 -1.72
N ARG A 76 24.00 16.37 -3.05
CA ARG A 76 24.32 17.63 -3.73
C ARG A 76 23.09 18.54 -3.72
N SER A 77 21.94 18.06 -4.19
CA SER A 77 20.67 18.79 -4.13
C SER A 77 20.36 19.32 -2.73
N VAL A 78 20.53 18.49 -1.69
CA VAL A 78 20.33 18.92 -0.30
C VAL A 78 21.40 19.91 0.17
N ALA A 79 22.69 19.68 -0.12
CA ALA A 79 23.76 20.59 0.30
C ALA A 79 23.65 21.98 -0.37
N GLU A 80 23.32 22.05 -1.66
CA GLU A 80 23.09 23.32 -2.37
C GLU A 80 21.83 24.03 -1.85
N THR A 81 20.77 23.27 -1.54
CA THR A 81 19.57 23.84 -0.91
C THR A 81 19.87 24.39 0.48
N MET A 82 20.62 23.66 1.31
CA MET A 82 20.98 24.05 2.68
C MET A 82 21.99 25.21 2.71
N GLY A 83 23.02 25.16 1.87
CA GLY A 83 24.10 26.14 1.86
C GLY A 83 23.68 27.51 1.32
N ASN A 84 22.74 27.54 0.38
CA ASN A 84 22.33 28.77 -0.31
C ASN A 84 20.93 29.27 0.12
N TYR A 85 19.97 28.39 0.42
CA TYR A 85 18.55 28.80 0.52
C TYR A 85 17.83 28.41 1.82
N HIS A 86 18.23 27.34 2.51
CA HIS A 86 17.44 26.76 3.60
C HIS A 86 18.13 26.82 4.98
N PRO A 87 17.60 27.59 5.96
CA PRO A 87 18.28 27.85 7.24
C PRO A 87 18.15 26.74 8.29
N HIS A 88 17.77 25.51 7.90
CA HIS A 88 17.45 24.40 8.82
C HIS A 88 18.09 23.08 8.34
N GLY A 89 17.98 22.05 9.18
CA GLY A 89 18.60 20.74 8.97
C GLY A 89 18.23 20.08 7.64
N ASP A 90 19.23 19.37 7.11
CA ASP A 90 19.22 18.58 5.89
C ASP A 90 18.08 17.57 5.80
N SER A 91 17.70 16.92 6.90
CA SER A 91 16.59 15.96 6.97
C SER A 91 15.28 16.49 6.38
N SER A 92 14.90 17.73 6.73
CA SER A 92 13.66 18.36 6.23
C SER A 92 13.67 18.64 4.72
N ILE A 93 14.87 18.89 4.17
CA ILE A 93 15.12 19.09 2.75
C ILE A 93 15.10 17.73 2.04
N TYR A 94 15.67 16.70 2.65
CA TYR A 94 15.72 15.37 2.08
C TYR A 94 14.35 14.69 2.05
N ASP A 95 13.58 14.73 3.14
CA ASP A 95 12.19 14.25 3.18
C ASP A 95 11.33 14.91 2.09
N THR A 96 11.56 16.20 1.84
CA THR A 96 10.90 16.96 0.77
C THR A 96 11.29 16.43 -0.61
N LEU A 97 12.59 16.27 -0.87
CA LEU A 97 13.12 15.74 -2.13
C LEU A 97 12.62 14.32 -2.40
N VAL A 98 12.63 13.45 -1.38
CA VAL A 98 12.12 12.07 -1.47
C VAL A 98 10.64 12.06 -1.84
N ARG A 99 9.79 12.80 -1.12
CA ARG A 99 8.35 12.84 -1.42
C ARG A 99 8.06 13.35 -2.83
N MET A 100 8.89 14.27 -3.35
CA MET A 100 8.76 14.75 -4.73
C MET A 100 9.20 13.75 -5.80
N ALA A 101 9.89 12.67 -5.42
CA ALA A 101 10.29 11.55 -6.29
C ALA A 101 9.35 10.33 -6.21
N GLN A 102 8.57 10.19 -5.13
CA GLN A 102 7.70 9.03 -4.89
C GLN A 102 6.40 9.06 -5.72
N PRO A 103 6.18 8.13 -6.68
CA PRO A 103 4.99 8.12 -7.55
C PRO A 103 3.69 7.69 -6.85
N TRP A 104 3.73 7.19 -5.62
CA TRP A 104 2.55 6.95 -4.76
C TRP A 104 2.25 8.13 -3.82
N SER A 105 3.19 9.07 -3.64
CA SER A 105 3.03 10.26 -2.79
C SER A 105 2.62 11.50 -3.59
N LEU A 106 3.17 11.67 -4.80
CA LEU A 106 2.75 12.70 -5.76
C LEU A 106 2.17 12.06 -7.01
N ARG A 107 1.12 12.68 -7.55
CA ARG A 107 0.49 12.22 -8.80
C ARG A 107 1.38 12.49 -10.02
N TYR A 108 2.10 13.63 -10.00
CA TYR A 108 3.09 14.03 -10.99
C TYR A 108 4.41 14.37 -10.26
N PRO A 109 5.35 13.42 -10.16
CA PRO A 109 6.65 13.65 -9.53
C PRO A 109 7.40 14.84 -10.14
N LEU A 110 8.00 15.65 -9.26
CA LEU A 110 8.82 16.82 -9.63
C LEU A 110 10.32 16.51 -9.56
N VAL A 111 10.69 15.41 -8.90
CA VAL A 111 12.05 14.88 -8.85
C VAL A 111 12.08 13.51 -9.53
N ASP A 112 13.05 13.31 -10.40
CA ASP A 112 13.39 12.02 -10.99
C ASP A 112 14.46 11.38 -10.09
N GLY A 113 14.06 10.39 -9.30
CA GLY A 113 14.93 9.66 -8.39
C GLY A 113 15.51 8.39 -9.02
N GLN A 114 16.82 8.21 -8.94
CA GLN A 114 17.53 6.97 -9.25
C GLN A 114 18.12 6.41 -7.96
N GLY A 115 17.53 5.36 -7.41
CA GLY A 115 17.85 4.86 -6.07
C GLY A 115 16.62 4.35 -5.33
N ASN A 116 16.82 3.85 -4.11
CA ASN A 116 15.73 3.57 -3.19
C ASN A 116 15.18 4.87 -2.56
N PHE A 117 14.02 5.32 -3.04
CA PHE A 117 13.25 6.43 -2.50
C PHE A 117 12.13 5.98 -1.53
N GLY A 118 12.27 4.79 -0.96
CA GLY A 118 11.31 4.09 -0.12
C GLY A 118 10.38 3.21 -0.94
N SER A 119 9.45 2.52 -0.28
CA SER A 119 8.34 1.81 -0.93
C SER A 119 6.98 2.36 -0.44
N PRO A 120 5.84 1.95 -1.03
CA PRO A 120 4.52 2.15 -0.43
C PRO A 120 4.33 1.42 0.91
N GLY A 121 5.22 0.48 1.22
CA GLY A 121 5.28 -0.29 2.46
C GLY A 121 6.20 0.35 3.50
N ASN A 122 6.81 -0.51 4.32
CA ASN A 122 7.64 -0.12 5.45
C ASN A 122 9.12 0.08 5.11
N ASP A 123 9.54 -0.02 3.84
CA ASP A 123 10.92 0.29 3.44
C ASP A 123 11.12 1.82 3.40
N PRO A 124 12.00 2.39 4.25
CA PRO A 124 12.27 3.81 4.24
C PRO A 124 13.12 4.20 3.02
N PRO A 125 13.08 5.48 2.59
CA PRO A 125 14.05 6.01 1.65
C PRO A 125 15.46 5.84 2.19
N ALA A 126 16.36 5.38 1.34
CA ALA A 126 17.77 5.38 1.65
C ALA A 126 18.27 6.85 1.72
N ALA A 127 19.17 7.18 2.64
CA ALA A 127 19.68 8.53 2.86
C ALA A 127 20.53 9.07 1.68
N MET A 128 20.93 10.33 1.78
CA MET A 128 21.39 11.14 0.64
C MET A 128 22.91 11.12 0.37
N ARG A 129 23.74 10.87 1.39
CA ARG A 129 25.21 10.91 1.34
C ARG A 129 25.76 9.66 1.98
N TYR A 130 26.16 8.71 1.15
CA TYR A 130 26.65 7.42 1.60
C TYR A 130 28.09 7.22 1.16
N CYS A 131 29.03 7.23 2.11
CA CYS A 131 30.45 7.13 1.79
C CYS A 131 31.22 6.29 2.82
N VAL A 132 32.09 5.40 2.32
CA VAL A 132 33.09 4.64 3.09
C VAL A 132 34.48 5.24 2.92
N THR A 133 35.42 4.96 3.82
CA THR A 133 36.82 5.38 3.67
C THR A 133 37.52 4.66 2.51
N GLY A 134 38.59 5.26 1.98
CA GLY A 134 39.35 4.72 0.83
C GLY A 134 39.85 3.28 1.00
N ASP A 135 40.11 2.86 2.24
CA ASP A 135 40.57 1.50 2.55
C ASP A 135 39.47 0.43 2.49
N ALA A 136 38.20 0.79 2.24
CA ALA A 136 37.11 -0.17 2.11
C ALA A 136 37.31 -1.10 0.89
N LEU A 137 37.33 -2.42 1.13
CA LEU A 137 37.44 -3.45 0.11
C LEU A 137 36.07 -3.70 -0.55
N VAL A 138 35.94 -3.31 -1.81
CA VAL A 138 34.81 -3.66 -2.68
C VAL A 138 35.02 -5.07 -3.22
N ARG A 139 34.03 -5.95 -3.04
CA ARG A 139 34.07 -7.33 -3.53
C ARG A 139 33.67 -7.42 -5.01
N LEU A 140 34.45 -8.14 -5.81
CA LEU A 140 34.18 -8.40 -7.24
C LEU A 140 33.76 -9.87 -7.47
N PRO A 141 33.02 -10.18 -8.55
CA PRO A 141 32.41 -11.50 -8.78
C PRO A 141 33.36 -12.70 -8.77
N LEU A 142 34.56 -12.57 -9.35
CA LEU A 142 35.55 -13.67 -9.44
C LEU A 142 36.36 -13.87 -8.13
N GLY A 143 35.85 -13.34 -7.02
CA GLY A 143 36.51 -13.39 -5.72
C GLY A 143 37.72 -12.46 -5.59
N GLN A 144 37.93 -11.55 -6.54
CA GLN A 144 38.87 -10.43 -6.42
C GLN A 144 38.25 -9.35 -5.52
N SER A 145 39.09 -8.53 -4.88
CA SER A 145 38.65 -7.41 -4.04
C SER A 145 39.58 -6.22 -4.23
N VAL A 146 39.02 -5.02 -4.32
CA VAL A 146 39.77 -3.78 -4.64
C VAL A 146 39.43 -2.72 -3.60
N ARG A 147 40.44 -2.01 -3.09
CA ARG A 147 40.22 -0.83 -2.23
C ARG A 147 39.50 0.25 -3.03
N ILE A 148 38.46 0.86 -2.46
CA ILE A 148 37.56 1.74 -3.21
C ILE A 148 38.26 2.99 -3.79
N ASP A 149 39.34 3.46 -3.15
CA ASP A 149 40.20 4.53 -3.68
C ASP A 149 41.08 4.08 -4.87
N GLY A 150 41.42 2.80 -4.93
CA GLY A 150 42.16 2.15 -6.02
C GLY A 150 41.33 1.83 -7.26
N VAL A 151 40.00 1.98 -7.22
CA VAL A 151 39.12 1.75 -8.38
C VAL A 151 39.37 2.77 -9.50
N VAL A 152 39.59 4.04 -9.13
CA VAL A 152 40.06 5.09 -10.05
C VAL A 152 41.26 5.80 -9.40
N PRO A 153 42.49 5.29 -9.62
CA PRO A 153 43.69 5.82 -8.98
C PRO A 153 43.88 7.31 -9.26
N GLY A 154 43.94 8.13 -8.20
CA GLY A 154 44.11 9.57 -8.31
C GLY A 154 42.84 10.36 -8.68
N ALA A 155 41.65 9.79 -8.48
CA ALA A 155 40.39 10.54 -8.51
C ALA A 155 40.48 11.81 -7.65
N LYS A 156 39.90 12.91 -8.13
CA LYS A 156 39.94 14.20 -7.41
C LYS A 156 38.89 14.25 -6.30
N PRO A 157 39.12 14.96 -5.18
CA PRO A 157 38.06 15.29 -4.23
C PRO A 157 36.86 15.95 -4.92
N ASN A 158 35.65 15.59 -4.48
CA ASN A 158 34.36 16.04 -5.01
C ASN A 158 34.11 15.70 -6.50
N SER A 159 34.65 14.57 -7.00
CA SER A 159 34.49 14.14 -8.39
C SER A 159 33.62 12.90 -8.58
N ASP A 160 32.98 12.84 -9.76
CA ASP A 160 32.22 11.71 -10.27
C ASP A 160 33.04 11.10 -11.41
N ASN A 161 33.39 9.83 -11.30
CA ASN A 161 34.31 9.15 -12.22
C ASN A 161 33.57 7.99 -12.89
N PRO A 162 33.39 7.99 -14.22
CA PRO A 162 32.78 6.86 -14.91
C PRO A 162 33.69 5.64 -14.80
N ILE A 163 33.09 4.47 -14.58
CA ILE A 163 33.77 3.18 -14.50
C ILE A 163 32.97 2.13 -15.28
N ASP A 164 33.58 0.98 -15.54
CA ASP A 164 32.91 -0.24 -15.99
C ASP A 164 33.47 -1.38 -15.13
N LEU A 165 32.82 -1.60 -13.98
CA LEU A 165 33.27 -2.54 -12.96
C LEU A 165 32.10 -3.42 -12.52
N LYS A 166 32.26 -4.74 -12.57
CA LYS A 166 31.29 -5.63 -11.91
C LYS A 166 31.65 -5.81 -10.45
N VAL A 167 30.69 -5.56 -9.57
CA VAL A 167 30.80 -5.76 -8.12
C VAL A 167 29.81 -6.84 -7.66
N VAL A 168 29.77 -7.11 -6.36
CA VAL A 168 28.86 -8.08 -5.74
C VAL A 168 27.83 -7.35 -4.89
N ASP A 169 26.55 -7.72 -5.05
CA ASP A 169 25.42 -7.17 -4.31
C ASP A 169 25.21 -7.82 -2.93
N ARG A 170 24.07 -7.52 -2.26
CA ARG A 170 23.75 -8.11 -0.96
C ARG A 170 23.50 -9.62 -1.00
N HIS A 171 23.01 -10.17 -2.12
CA HIS A 171 22.67 -11.58 -2.28
C HIS A 171 23.92 -12.42 -2.61
N GLY A 172 24.91 -11.80 -3.25
CA GLY A 172 26.12 -12.44 -3.75
C GLY A 172 26.21 -12.45 -5.27
N ASP A 173 25.28 -11.79 -5.97
CA ASP A 173 25.15 -11.82 -7.41
C ASP A 173 26.02 -10.75 -8.10
N PRO A 174 26.49 -11.00 -9.34
CA PRO A 174 27.32 -10.04 -10.08
C PRO A 174 26.50 -8.88 -10.66
N VAL A 175 26.80 -7.65 -10.25
CA VAL A 175 26.04 -6.45 -10.63
C VAL A 175 26.95 -5.36 -11.20
N ALA A 176 26.42 -4.53 -12.10
CA ALA A 176 27.21 -3.50 -12.78
C ALA A 176 27.37 -2.26 -11.89
N ALA A 177 28.60 -1.75 -11.79
CA ALA A 177 28.92 -0.45 -11.23
C ALA A 177 29.49 0.44 -12.34
N ASP A 178 28.84 1.59 -12.57
CA ASP A 178 29.13 2.48 -13.70
C ASP A 178 29.69 3.86 -13.28
N ARG A 179 29.71 4.15 -11.96
CA ARG A 179 30.25 5.40 -11.42
C ARG A 179 30.91 5.21 -10.04
N LEU A 180 32.13 5.73 -9.90
CA LEU A 180 32.81 5.93 -8.61
C LEU A 180 32.71 7.41 -8.20
N PHE A 181 32.25 7.65 -6.98
CA PHE A 181 32.25 8.97 -6.36
C PHE A 181 33.40 9.09 -5.38
N HIS A 182 34.17 10.17 -5.48
CA HIS A 182 35.03 10.62 -4.39
C HIS A 182 34.45 11.91 -3.82
N SER A 183 33.85 11.84 -2.64
CA SER A 183 33.08 12.94 -2.04
C SER A 183 33.94 13.94 -1.26
N GLY A 184 35.27 13.90 -1.39
CA GLY A 184 36.19 14.70 -0.58
C GLY A 184 36.33 14.19 0.86
N GLU A 185 36.74 15.06 1.77
CA GLU A 185 36.98 14.71 3.18
C GLU A 185 35.75 14.98 4.07
N HIS A 186 35.37 14.00 4.89
CA HIS A 186 34.23 14.07 5.81
C HIS A 186 34.59 13.45 7.16
N GLN A 187 33.89 13.84 8.21
CA GLN A 187 33.96 13.18 9.52
C GLN A 187 33.48 11.73 9.39
N THR A 188 34.24 10.78 9.94
CA THR A 188 33.97 9.35 9.82
C THR A 188 33.90 8.64 11.17
N TYR A 189 33.22 7.50 11.17
CA TYR A 189 33.01 6.64 12.32
C TYR A 189 33.31 5.20 11.93
N LYS A 190 33.99 4.48 12.83
CA LYS A 190 34.39 3.09 12.66
C LYS A 190 33.48 2.17 13.47
N VAL A 191 32.70 1.35 12.78
CA VAL A 191 31.89 0.28 13.35
C VAL A 191 32.76 -0.97 13.49
N THR A 192 32.76 -1.60 14.66
CA THR A 192 33.54 -2.81 14.97
C THR A 192 32.65 -3.88 15.58
N THR A 193 32.70 -5.12 15.07
CA THR A 193 31.92 -6.26 15.61
C THR A 193 32.65 -7.01 16.74
N THR A 194 31.94 -7.87 17.49
CA THR A 194 32.51 -8.69 18.57
C THR A 194 33.55 -9.73 18.13
N GLU A 195 33.57 -10.03 16.82
CA GLU A 195 34.50 -10.92 16.15
C GLU A 195 35.76 -10.16 15.70
N GLY A 196 35.68 -8.84 15.53
CA GLY A 196 36.80 -7.97 15.13
C GLY A 196 36.75 -7.47 13.67
N TYR A 197 35.66 -7.72 12.94
CA TYR A 197 35.39 -7.12 11.61
C TYR A 197 35.09 -5.62 11.76
N THR A 198 35.47 -4.82 10.76
CA THR A 198 35.31 -3.37 10.81
C THR A 198 34.99 -2.73 9.47
N VAL A 199 34.11 -1.73 9.48
CA VAL A 199 33.88 -0.78 8.38
C VAL A 199 33.96 0.64 8.92
N THR A 200 34.45 1.57 8.10
CA THR A 200 34.55 3.00 8.45
C THR A 200 33.87 3.81 7.35
N GLY A 201 33.01 4.73 7.75
CA GLY A 201 32.23 5.57 6.83
C GLY A 201 31.69 6.81 7.52
N THR A 202 30.95 7.63 6.79
CA THR A 202 30.28 8.82 7.34
C THR A 202 29.16 8.44 8.30
N GLU A 203 28.74 9.38 9.16
CA GLU A 203 27.67 9.17 10.15
C GLU A 203 26.36 8.65 9.55
N ASN A 204 26.04 9.15 8.35
CA ASN A 204 24.90 8.78 7.54
C ASN A 204 25.13 7.58 6.61
N HIS A 205 26.30 6.91 6.63
CA HIS A 205 26.49 5.68 5.85
C HIS A 205 25.54 4.57 6.35
N PRO A 206 24.88 3.78 5.48
CA PRO A 206 23.89 2.80 5.89
C PRO A 206 24.56 1.43 6.02
N LEU A 207 24.28 0.71 7.11
CA LEU A 207 24.63 -0.70 7.22
C LEU A 207 23.36 -1.51 7.40
N LEU A 208 23.25 -2.61 6.65
CA LEU A 208 22.15 -3.55 6.81
C LEU A 208 22.22 -4.17 8.21
N CYS A 209 21.14 -4.05 8.97
CA CYS A 209 21.02 -4.50 10.34
C CYS A 209 19.86 -5.49 10.47
N LEU A 210 19.94 -6.38 11.46
CA LEU A 210 18.80 -7.17 11.90
C LEU A 210 18.14 -6.49 13.11
N VAL A 211 16.89 -6.08 12.96
CA VAL A 211 16.13 -5.31 13.95
C VAL A 211 14.88 -6.11 14.36
N ASP A 212 14.46 -6.00 15.63
CA ASP A 212 13.22 -6.60 16.15
C ASP A 212 12.06 -5.60 15.95
N VAL A 213 11.25 -5.82 14.91
CA VAL A 213 10.09 -4.98 14.57
C VAL A 213 8.83 -5.70 15.04
N GLY A 214 8.27 -5.27 16.18
CA GLY A 214 7.04 -5.85 16.73
C GLY A 214 7.12 -7.33 17.13
N GLY A 215 8.31 -7.91 17.29
CA GLY A 215 8.53 -9.34 17.51
C GLY A 215 9.03 -10.11 16.27
N VAL A 216 9.11 -9.44 15.11
CA VAL A 216 9.62 -9.99 13.84
C VAL A 216 11.07 -9.57 13.64
N PRO A 217 12.03 -10.51 13.44
CA PRO A 217 13.38 -10.17 13.05
C PRO A 217 13.39 -9.74 11.59
N THR A 218 13.66 -8.46 11.34
CA THR A 218 13.55 -7.84 10.01
C THR A 218 14.90 -7.25 9.61
N LEU A 219 15.29 -7.43 8.35
CA LEU A 219 16.45 -6.77 7.77
C LEU A 219 16.08 -5.31 7.47
N LEU A 220 16.71 -4.36 8.17
CA LEU A 220 16.50 -2.92 7.99
C LEU A 220 17.83 -2.19 7.89
N TRP A 221 17.88 -1.15 7.08
CA TRP A 221 19.02 -0.24 7.03
C TRP A 221 19.04 0.64 8.28
N LYS A 222 20.20 0.75 8.91
CA LYS A 222 20.48 1.78 9.94
C LYS A 222 21.66 2.62 9.53
N LEU A 223 21.62 3.91 9.83
CA LEU A 223 22.77 4.80 9.66
C LEU A 223 23.84 4.50 10.73
N VAL A 224 25.12 4.72 10.43
CA VAL A 224 26.21 4.55 11.40
C VAL A 224 25.98 5.36 12.69
N GLU A 225 25.37 6.55 12.58
CA GLU A 225 24.98 7.39 13.72
C GLU A 225 23.82 6.83 14.56
N GLU A 226 23.04 5.88 14.05
CA GLU A 226 21.95 5.20 14.77
C GLU A 226 22.41 3.88 15.40
N ILE A 227 23.53 3.33 14.93
CA ILE A 227 24.07 2.05 15.38
C ILE A 227 24.70 2.22 16.77
N ARG A 228 24.37 1.30 17.68
CA ARG A 228 24.85 1.28 19.07
C ARG A 228 25.54 -0.06 19.38
N PRO A 229 26.47 -0.10 20.35
CA PRO A 229 26.99 -1.36 20.87
C PRO A 229 25.84 -2.28 21.32
N GLY A 230 25.82 -3.52 20.83
CA GLY A 230 24.73 -4.48 21.04
C GLY A 230 23.77 -4.64 19.85
N ASP A 231 23.74 -3.70 18.89
CA ASP A 231 23.00 -3.87 17.64
C ASP A 231 23.57 -5.04 16.81
N THR A 232 22.77 -5.58 15.89
CA THR A 232 23.18 -6.66 14.98
C THR A 232 23.33 -6.13 13.56
N VAL A 233 24.57 -6.06 13.08
CA VAL A 233 24.92 -5.72 11.68
C VAL A 233 25.09 -6.99 10.85
N VAL A 234 24.83 -6.88 9.56
CA VAL A 234 24.85 -8.00 8.62
C VAL A 234 26.16 -8.01 7.82
N LEU A 235 26.85 -9.15 7.87
CA LEU A 235 28.02 -9.44 7.03
C LEU A 235 27.65 -10.47 5.96
N GLN A 236 27.86 -10.13 4.69
CA GLN A 236 27.76 -11.06 3.57
C GLN A 236 28.93 -12.04 3.61
N ARG A 237 28.63 -13.31 3.42
CA ARG A 237 29.56 -14.44 3.52
C ARG A 237 29.33 -15.51 2.46
N SER A 238 28.70 -15.14 1.34
CA SER A 238 28.48 -16.07 0.22
C SER A 238 29.84 -16.57 -0.28
N GLN A 239 29.95 -17.89 -0.47
CA GLN A 239 31.14 -18.53 -1.03
C GLN A 239 31.30 -18.09 -2.50
N PRO A 240 32.53 -17.98 -3.04
CA PRO A 240 32.73 -17.71 -4.47
C PRO A 240 32.08 -18.84 -5.29
N MET A 241 31.18 -18.49 -6.22
CA MET A 241 30.52 -19.48 -7.08
C MET A 241 31.53 -20.20 -7.98
N GLU A 242 32.53 -19.45 -8.47
CA GLU A 242 33.67 -19.96 -9.20
C GLU A 242 34.96 -19.40 -8.57
N PHE A 243 36.04 -20.18 -8.58
CA PHE A 243 37.33 -19.71 -8.06
C PHE A 243 38.10 -18.79 -9.04
N GLY A 244 37.56 -18.61 -10.26
CA GLY A 244 38.22 -17.95 -11.38
C GLY A 244 39.36 -18.76 -12.00
N PRO A 245 39.88 -18.36 -13.18
CA PRO A 245 41.08 -18.96 -13.75
C PRO A 245 42.29 -18.64 -12.88
N ALA A 246 43.07 -19.66 -12.52
CA ALA A 246 44.34 -19.50 -11.82
C ALA A 246 45.49 -19.60 -12.82
N ASP A 247 46.26 -18.54 -13.00
CA ASP A 247 47.54 -18.66 -13.67
C ASP A 247 48.54 -19.43 -12.78
N TRP A 248 49.34 -20.30 -13.40
CA TRP A 248 50.26 -21.18 -12.68
C TRP A 248 51.40 -20.40 -12.01
N GLN A 249 51.88 -19.32 -12.65
CA GLN A 249 52.93 -18.47 -12.09
C GLN A 249 52.39 -17.67 -10.91
N GLU A 250 51.21 -17.05 -11.05
CA GLU A 250 50.56 -16.33 -9.94
C GLU A 250 50.27 -17.25 -8.74
N THR A 251 49.89 -18.50 -9.01
CA THR A 251 49.65 -19.52 -7.97
C THR A 251 50.93 -19.87 -7.20
N LEU A 252 52.07 -20.03 -7.90
CA LEU A 252 53.37 -20.26 -7.27
C LEU A 252 53.89 -19.02 -6.54
N GLU A 253 53.69 -17.82 -7.08
CA GLU A 253 54.02 -16.56 -6.40
C GLU A 253 53.19 -16.40 -5.11
N ALA A 254 51.92 -16.83 -5.11
CA ALA A 254 51.03 -16.77 -3.95
C ALA A 254 51.43 -17.79 -2.86
N LEU A 255 51.81 -19.01 -3.26
CA LEU A 255 52.43 -20.02 -2.38
C LEU A 255 53.69 -19.44 -1.71
N LEU A 256 54.59 -18.82 -2.48
CA LEU A 256 55.77 -18.18 -1.94
C LEU A 256 55.44 -17.02 -1.01
N ALA A 257 54.47 -16.18 -1.36
CA ALA A 257 54.05 -15.07 -0.51
C ALA A 257 53.53 -15.58 0.85
N GLY A 258 52.67 -16.61 0.86
CA GLY A 258 52.19 -17.22 2.12
C GLY A 258 53.31 -17.86 2.95
N ALA A 259 54.27 -18.54 2.31
CA ALA A 259 55.41 -19.16 2.97
C ALA A 259 56.39 -18.12 3.57
N PHE A 260 56.75 -17.07 2.82
CA PHE A 260 57.64 -16.02 3.32
C PHE A 260 56.96 -15.07 4.33
N ILE A 261 55.64 -14.89 4.26
CA ILE A 261 54.87 -14.10 5.22
C ILE A 261 54.58 -14.88 6.51
N SER A 262 54.51 -16.21 6.47
CA SER A 262 54.48 -17.02 7.70
C SER A 262 55.88 -17.22 8.31
N GLU A 263 56.46 -18.40 8.14
CA GLU A 263 57.72 -18.82 8.78
C GLU A 263 58.99 -18.24 8.14
N GLY A 264 58.87 -17.62 6.96
CA GLY A 264 59.99 -16.94 6.31
C GLY A 264 60.24 -15.50 6.75
N PHE A 265 61.33 -14.95 6.23
CA PHE A 265 61.70 -13.54 6.37
C PHE A 265 62.41 -13.03 5.11
N ILE A 266 62.26 -11.74 4.82
CA ILE A 266 62.90 -11.05 3.70
C ILE A 266 63.51 -9.75 4.24
N SER A 267 64.80 -9.76 4.58
CA SER A 267 65.52 -8.57 5.03
C SER A 267 66.10 -7.77 3.86
N GLU A 268 66.69 -6.61 4.12
CA GLU A 268 67.37 -5.82 3.06
C GLU A 268 68.59 -6.49 2.41
N LYS A 269 69.13 -7.56 3.01
CA LYS A 269 70.39 -8.19 2.59
C LYS A 269 70.27 -9.68 2.25
N ARG A 270 69.37 -10.39 2.92
CA ARG A 270 69.09 -11.82 2.66
C ARG A 270 67.62 -12.16 2.96
N ALA A 271 67.14 -13.23 2.36
CA ALA A 271 65.85 -13.83 2.68
C ALA A 271 66.05 -15.29 3.06
N GLY A 272 65.13 -15.85 3.82
CA GLY A 272 65.15 -17.26 4.14
C GLY A 272 63.80 -17.79 4.58
N PHE A 273 63.65 -19.11 4.47
CA PHE A 273 62.45 -19.85 4.82
C PHE A 273 62.87 -21.19 5.43
N ASN A 274 62.36 -21.50 6.62
CA ASN A 274 62.73 -22.69 7.36
C ASN A 274 61.46 -23.42 7.81
N ASN A 275 61.35 -24.73 7.57
CA ASN A 275 60.15 -25.50 7.90
C ASN A 275 60.52 -26.95 8.31
N LEU A 276 59.66 -27.60 9.10
CA LEU A 276 59.83 -28.98 9.58
C LEU A 276 59.18 -30.03 8.66
N ASP A 277 58.17 -29.65 7.87
CA ASP A 277 57.57 -30.47 6.83
C ASP A 277 58.43 -30.40 5.57
N ARG A 278 58.98 -31.55 5.18
CA ARG A 278 59.88 -31.67 4.03
C ARG A 278 59.17 -31.45 2.70
N ASP A 279 57.90 -31.85 2.59
CA ASP A 279 57.18 -31.81 1.32
C ASP A 279 56.70 -30.39 1.03
N PHE A 280 56.20 -29.67 2.05
CA PHE A 280 55.94 -28.23 1.94
C PHE A 280 57.22 -27.44 1.68
N PHE A 281 58.33 -27.75 2.36
CA PHE A 281 59.63 -27.13 2.08
C PHE A 281 60.09 -27.33 0.64
N ASN A 282 60.02 -28.57 0.12
CA ASN A 282 60.37 -28.88 -1.27
C ASN A 282 59.48 -28.10 -2.26
N MET A 283 58.19 -27.95 -1.94
CA MET A 283 57.23 -27.19 -2.77
C MET A 283 57.59 -25.70 -2.83
N VAL A 284 57.93 -25.09 -1.70
CA VAL A 284 58.39 -23.68 -1.63
C VAL A 284 59.71 -23.49 -2.37
N VAL A 285 60.66 -24.43 -2.25
CA VAL A 285 61.93 -24.39 -2.98
C VAL A 285 61.71 -24.51 -4.50
N ALA A 286 60.86 -25.44 -4.95
CA ALA A 286 60.54 -25.61 -6.36
C ALA A 286 59.79 -24.40 -6.95
N ALA A 287 58.85 -23.82 -6.19
CA ALA A 287 58.18 -22.58 -6.57
C ALA A 287 59.18 -21.42 -6.71
N TYR A 288 60.13 -21.29 -5.77
CA TYR A 288 61.17 -20.25 -5.82
C TYR A 288 62.02 -20.39 -7.07
N ASP A 289 62.48 -21.59 -7.39
CA ASP A 289 63.28 -21.86 -8.60
C ASP A 289 62.51 -21.56 -9.89
N ALA A 290 61.19 -21.80 -9.90
CA ALA A 290 60.33 -21.63 -11.07
C ALA A 290 59.99 -20.16 -11.37
N VAL A 291 59.65 -19.34 -10.37
CA VAL A 291 59.10 -17.98 -10.58
C VAL A 291 59.97 -16.82 -10.08
N VAL A 292 60.95 -17.09 -9.22
CA VAL A 292 61.91 -16.06 -8.76
C VAL A 292 63.30 -16.33 -9.33
N GLY A 293 63.77 -17.57 -9.24
CA GLY A 293 65.11 -17.99 -9.65
C GLY A 293 66.23 -17.28 -8.89
N GLY A 294 67.45 -17.38 -9.44
CA GLY A 294 68.67 -16.85 -8.82
C GLY A 294 69.39 -17.85 -7.93
N ARG A 295 70.42 -17.40 -7.20
CA ARG A 295 71.25 -18.28 -6.35
C ARG A 295 70.65 -18.42 -4.95
N ARG A 296 70.15 -19.62 -4.65
CA ARG A 296 69.74 -20.06 -3.31
C ARG A 296 70.68 -21.13 -2.73
N TYR A 297 70.63 -21.29 -1.42
CA TYR A 297 71.30 -22.33 -0.66
C TYR A 297 70.24 -23.12 0.13
N VAL A 298 70.38 -24.44 0.21
CA VAL A 298 69.50 -25.30 1.00
C VAL A 298 70.33 -26.20 1.90
N SER A 299 69.96 -26.25 3.18
CA SER A 299 70.59 -27.07 4.21
C SER A 299 69.53 -27.76 5.07
N SER A 300 69.96 -28.64 5.97
CA SER A 300 69.08 -29.22 6.99
C SER A 300 69.87 -29.51 8.25
N ARG A 301 69.27 -29.31 9.42
CA ARG A 301 69.90 -29.55 10.73
C ARG A 301 68.90 -30.05 11.75
N THR A 302 69.36 -30.89 12.67
CA THR A 302 68.54 -31.31 13.82
C THR A 302 68.45 -30.16 14.82
N ILE A 303 67.23 -29.77 15.19
CA ILE A 303 66.98 -28.76 16.22
C ILE A 303 66.83 -29.40 17.61
N ALA A 304 66.77 -28.58 18.67
CA ALA A 304 66.75 -29.05 20.06
C ALA A 304 65.56 -29.97 20.43
N SER A 305 64.48 -29.98 19.63
CA SER A 305 63.36 -30.92 19.76
C SER A 305 63.65 -32.33 19.21
N GLY A 306 64.81 -32.55 18.59
CA GLY A 306 65.13 -33.76 17.83
C GLY A 306 64.55 -33.79 16.40
N SER A 307 63.74 -32.80 16.03
CA SER A 307 63.18 -32.66 14.68
C SER A 307 64.24 -32.22 13.67
N LEU A 308 64.13 -32.67 12.42
CA LEU A 308 64.94 -32.16 11.32
C LEU A 308 64.30 -30.87 10.78
N LEU A 309 65.04 -29.77 10.80
CA LEU A 309 64.65 -28.50 10.20
C LEU A 309 65.29 -28.38 8.82
N HIS A 310 64.49 -28.09 7.81
CA HIS A 310 64.94 -27.77 6.46
C HIS A 310 65.03 -26.25 6.31
N GLU A 311 66.13 -25.75 5.74
CA GLU A 311 66.45 -24.32 5.70
C GLU A 311 66.80 -23.89 4.27
N LEU A 312 66.15 -22.83 3.80
CA LEU A 312 66.38 -22.14 2.52
C LEU A 312 66.97 -20.76 2.83
N ASP A 313 68.14 -20.44 2.28
CA ASP A 313 68.83 -19.17 2.46
C ASP A 313 69.16 -18.52 1.11
N ILE A 314 68.87 -17.22 0.96
CA ILE A 314 69.02 -16.45 -0.27
C ILE A 314 69.88 -15.24 0.03
N HIS A 315 71.15 -15.27 -0.40
CA HIS A 315 72.14 -14.23 -0.10
C HIS A 315 72.18 -13.07 -1.11
N ASN A 316 71.59 -13.24 -2.30
CA ASN A 316 71.41 -12.16 -3.28
C ASN A 316 69.92 -11.99 -3.59
N LEU A 317 69.37 -10.82 -3.28
CA LEU A 317 67.96 -10.50 -3.42
C LEU A 317 67.60 -9.81 -4.75
N GLU A 318 68.53 -9.71 -5.72
CA GLU A 318 68.26 -9.04 -7.00
C GLU A 318 67.03 -9.63 -7.73
N SER A 319 66.96 -10.96 -7.87
CA SER A 319 65.79 -11.62 -8.48
C SER A 319 64.52 -11.47 -7.63
N LEU A 320 64.64 -11.62 -6.30
CA LEU A 320 63.50 -11.51 -5.38
C LEU A 320 62.89 -10.10 -5.39
N ARG A 321 63.72 -9.06 -5.41
CA ARG A 321 63.30 -7.65 -5.50
C ARG A 321 62.58 -7.32 -6.81
N ARG A 322 62.84 -8.07 -7.89
CA ARG A 322 62.16 -7.93 -9.19
C ARG A 322 60.86 -8.74 -9.30
N SER A 323 60.66 -9.72 -8.43
CA SER A 323 59.42 -10.52 -8.37
C SER A 323 58.32 -9.82 -7.55
N ARG A 324 57.08 -10.33 -7.59
CA ARG A 324 55.97 -9.83 -6.76
C ARG A 324 56.20 -9.96 -5.24
N LEU A 325 57.22 -10.72 -4.81
CA LEU A 325 57.66 -10.79 -3.40
C LEU A 325 58.49 -9.57 -2.95
N GLY A 326 58.95 -8.72 -3.87
CA GLY A 326 59.75 -7.54 -3.57
C GLY A 326 59.09 -6.59 -2.57
N VAL A 327 57.75 -6.54 -2.55
CA VAL A 327 56.95 -5.74 -1.60
C VAL A 327 57.15 -6.12 -0.13
N ALA A 328 57.62 -7.34 0.14
CA ALA A 328 57.86 -7.86 1.48
C ALA A 328 59.32 -7.67 1.97
N VAL A 329 60.20 -7.10 1.15
CA VAL A 329 61.58 -6.77 1.54
C VAL A 329 61.58 -5.73 2.68
N GLY A 330 62.33 -6.02 3.74
CA GLY A 330 62.50 -5.12 4.88
C GLY A 330 61.40 -5.20 5.95
N GLN A 331 60.27 -5.87 5.68
CA GLN A 331 59.16 -5.98 6.63
C GLN A 331 59.53 -6.79 7.88
N ARG A 332 59.21 -6.28 9.07
CA ARG A 332 59.34 -7.03 10.33
C ARG A 332 58.04 -7.78 10.61
N SER A 333 58.07 -8.75 11.53
CA SER A 333 56.89 -9.57 11.88
C SER A 333 55.65 -8.78 12.35
N ALA A 334 55.83 -7.55 12.83
CA ALA A 334 54.72 -6.65 13.22
C ALA A 334 54.20 -5.79 12.04
N ASP A 335 54.98 -5.66 10.97
CA ASP A 335 54.68 -4.82 9.80
C ASP A 335 54.11 -5.63 8.63
N LYS A 336 54.18 -6.98 8.69
CA LYS A 336 53.66 -7.89 7.66
C LYS A 336 52.18 -7.60 7.33
N PHE A 337 51.76 -7.75 6.09
CA PHE A 337 50.36 -7.57 5.63
C PHE A 337 50.09 -8.44 4.40
N VAL A 338 48.82 -8.58 3.98
CA VAL A 338 48.50 -9.30 2.73
C VAL A 338 48.79 -8.38 1.53
N PRO A 339 49.68 -8.77 0.59
CA PRO A 339 50.02 -7.94 -0.56
C PRO A 339 48.80 -7.57 -1.40
N GLU A 340 48.74 -6.33 -1.89
CA GLU A 340 47.58 -5.82 -2.64
C GLU A 340 47.27 -6.65 -3.91
N TRP A 341 48.29 -7.18 -4.57
CA TRP A 341 48.11 -8.05 -5.73
C TRP A 341 47.41 -9.37 -5.37
N ILE A 342 47.50 -9.88 -4.13
CA ILE A 342 46.72 -11.03 -3.66
C ILE A 342 45.24 -10.65 -3.50
N TRP A 343 44.92 -9.45 -2.99
CA TRP A 343 43.54 -8.95 -2.92
C TRP A 343 42.90 -8.87 -4.31
N GLN A 344 43.67 -8.41 -5.29
CA GLN A 344 43.26 -8.29 -6.69
C GLN A 344 43.29 -9.62 -7.47
N SER A 345 43.81 -10.70 -6.89
CA SER A 345 43.86 -12.01 -7.54
C SER A 345 42.54 -12.79 -7.39
N PRO A 346 42.21 -13.71 -8.31
CA PRO A 346 41.04 -14.59 -8.20
C PRO A 346 41.07 -15.45 -6.93
N ALA A 347 39.89 -15.94 -6.51
CA ALA A 347 39.77 -16.77 -5.31
C ALA A 347 40.67 -18.03 -5.30
N ALA A 348 40.98 -18.61 -6.46
CA ALA A 348 41.94 -19.72 -6.55
C ALA A 348 43.36 -19.37 -6.05
N VAL A 349 43.84 -18.16 -6.37
CA VAL A 349 45.18 -17.69 -5.99
C VAL A 349 45.19 -17.27 -4.51
N LYS A 350 44.14 -16.54 -4.07
CA LYS A 350 43.91 -16.23 -2.64
C LYS A 350 43.88 -17.48 -1.76
N ARG A 351 43.25 -18.56 -2.25
CA ARG A 351 43.19 -19.86 -1.57
C ARG A 351 44.60 -20.42 -1.32
N VAL A 352 45.46 -20.45 -2.34
CA VAL A 352 46.82 -21.00 -2.22
C VAL A 352 47.69 -20.15 -1.31
N PHE A 353 47.54 -18.82 -1.35
CA PHE A 353 48.15 -17.91 -0.37
C PHE A 353 47.75 -18.26 1.08
N LEU A 354 46.44 -18.38 1.35
CA LEU A 354 45.95 -18.74 2.69
C LEU A 354 46.39 -20.15 3.11
N GLN A 355 46.36 -21.14 2.21
CA GLN A 355 46.81 -22.49 2.50
C GLN A 355 48.29 -22.51 2.91
N ALA A 356 49.17 -21.81 2.18
CA ALA A 356 50.59 -21.69 2.51
C ALA A 356 50.82 -20.93 3.83
N LEU A 357 50.04 -19.86 4.09
CA LEU A 357 50.13 -19.06 5.31
C LEU A 357 49.71 -19.87 6.56
N PHE A 358 48.67 -20.71 6.44
CA PHE A 358 48.23 -21.64 7.48
C PHE A 358 49.14 -22.88 7.60
N GLU A 359 49.78 -23.33 6.52
CA GLU A 359 50.77 -24.41 6.61
C GLU A 359 52.03 -23.99 7.38
N GLY A 360 52.39 -22.71 7.37
CA GLY A 360 53.33 -22.10 8.33
C GLY A 360 52.73 -21.94 9.73
N ASP A 361 52.27 -20.73 10.08
CA ASP A 361 51.87 -20.37 11.47
C ASP A 361 50.46 -20.85 11.88
N GLY A 362 49.77 -21.59 11.02
CA GLY A 362 48.45 -22.15 11.30
C GLY A 362 48.52 -23.47 12.08
N SER A 363 47.47 -23.73 12.86
CA SER A 363 47.36 -24.92 13.70
C SER A 363 45.92 -25.43 13.78
N CYS A 364 45.76 -26.75 13.91
CA CYS A 364 44.48 -27.40 14.18
C CYS A 364 44.59 -28.29 15.44
N SER A 365 43.60 -28.23 16.32
CA SER A 365 43.56 -28.97 17.58
C SER A 365 42.13 -29.34 17.99
N ARG A 366 41.95 -30.57 18.50
CA ARG A 366 40.75 -30.95 19.24
C ARG A 366 40.77 -30.28 20.60
N LEU A 367 39.67 -29.62 20.95
CA LEU A 367 39.47 -28.97 22.24
C LEU A 367 38.52 -29.79 23.13
N PRO A 368 38.51 -29.54 24.46
CA PRO A 368 37.58 -30.20 25.39
C PRO A 368 36.10 -30.07 24.98
N ARG A 369 35.24 -30.93 25.55
CA ARG A 369 33.78 -30.96 25.28
C ARG A 369 33.42 -31.16 23.80
N ASN A 370 34.21 -31.96 23.06
CA ASN A 370 34.01 -32.22 21.63
C ASN A 370 33.94 -30.92 20.81
N THR A 371 34.96 -30.06 20.95
CA THR A 371 35.09 -28.85 20.12
C THR A 371 36.39 -28.91 19.31
N ILE A 372 36.53 -28.01 18.35
CA ILE A 372 37.70 -27.88 17.49
C ILE A 372 38.16 -26.43 17.47
N GLN A 373 39.47 -26.24 17.33
CA GLN A 373 40.03 -24.95 16.96
C GLN A 373 40.98 -25.11 15.78
N VAL A 374 40.73 -24.31 14.75
CA VAL A 374 41.75 -23.95 13.74
C VAL A 374 42.16 -22.52 14.04
N SER A 375 43.45 -22.23 14.11
CA SER A 375 43.92 -20.87 14.41
C SER A 375 45.22 -20.52 13.71
N TYR A 376 45.28 -19.28 13.24
CA TYR A 376 46.47 -18.60 12.72
C TYR A 376 46.93 -17.55 13.76
N SER A 377 48.25 -17.42 13.95
CA SER A 377 48.85 -16.49 14.93
C SER A 377 49.88 -15.60 14.26
N THR A 378 49.87 -14.30 14.55
CA THR A 378 50.85 -13.35 14.00
C THR A 378 51.12 -12.18 14.95
N ARG A 379 52.22 -11.46 14.75
CA ARG A 379 52.52 -10.22 15.49
C ARG A 379 52.02 -8.95 14.80
N SER A 380 51.61 -9.03 13.53
CA SER A 380 51.02 -7.91 12.82
C SER A 380 49.50 -7.88 13.04
N GLU A 381 49.00 -6.76 13.56
CA GLU A 381 47.55 -6.54 13.64
C GLU A 381 46.91 -6.46 12.25
N ARG A 382 47.59 -5.82 11.30
CA ARG A 382 47.12 -5.67 9.92
C ARG A 382 46.99 -7.01 9.23
N LEU A 383 48.00 -7.88 9.32
CA LEU A 383 47.93 -9.23 8.76
C LEU A 383 46.81 -10.06 9.42
N ALA A 384 46.62 -9.94 10.73
CA ALA A 384 45.51 -10.62 11.40
C ALA A 384 44.14 -10.13 10.92
N ALA A 385 43.97 -8.83 10.67
CA ALA A 385 42.74 -8.26 10.10
C ALA A 385 42.55 -8.67 8.64
N ASP A 386 43.59 -8.57 7.81
CA ASP A 386 43.56 -8.98 6.40
C ASP A 386 43.19 -10.47 6.25
N VAL A 387 43.80 -11.36 7.06
CA VAL A 387 43.48 -12.80 7.07
C VAL A 387 42.05 -13.06 7.54
N GLN A 388 41.59 -12.38 8.59
CA GLN A 388 40.20 -12.47 9.05
C GLN A 388 39.21 -12.07 7.94
N GLN A 389 39.52 -10.99 7.21
CA GLN A 389 38.69 -10.47 6.14
C GLN A 389 38.68 -11.38 4.92
N MET A 390 39.83 -11.93 4.52
CA MET A 390 39.91 -12.85 3.38
C MET A 390 39.23 -14.19 3.66
N LEU A 391 39.27 -14.68 4.91
CA LEU A 391 38.50 -15.87 5.31
C LEU A 391 36.99 -15.66 5.09
N LEU A 392 36.46 -14.46 5.36
CA LEU A 392 35.04 -14.13 5.15
C LEU A 392 34.64 -14.22 3.67
N GLU A 393 35.54 -13.90 2.73
CA GLU A 393 35.29 -14.04 1.29
C GLU A 393 35.09 -15.51 0.86
N PHE A 394 35.68 -16.47 1.58
CA PHE A 394 35.43 -17.91 1.43
C PHE A 394 34.23 -18.41 2.28
N GLY A 395 33.47 -17.49 2.87
CA GLY A 395 32.36 -17.77 3.79
C GLY A 395 32.77 -18.24 5.19
N ILE A 396 34.06 -18.15 5.53
CA ILE A 396 34.62 -18.63 6.79
C ILE A 396 34.62 -17.50 7.82
N VAL A 397 33.71 -17.57 8.77
CA VAL A 397 33.61 -16.60 9.87
C VAL A 397 34.66 -16.92 10.94
N SER A 398 35.52 -15.94 11.23
CA SER A 398 36.64 -16.08 12.16
C SER A 398 36.62 -14.99 13.23
N ARG A 399 37.14 -15.32 14.42
CA ARG A 399 37.29 -14.37 15.52
C ARG A 399 38.74 -13.94 15.68
N ARG A 400 38.98 -12.63 15.65
CA ARG A 400 40.29 -12.01 15.93
C ARG A 400 40.36 -11.54 17.37
N TYR A 401 41.46 -11.84 18.06
CA TYR A 401 41.72 -11.36 19.42
C TYR A 401 43.23 -11.29 19.71
N ARG A 402 43.61 -10.44 20.66
CA ARG A 402 45.00 -10.34 21.14
C ARG A 402 45.25 -11.36 22.26
N HIS A 403 46.28 -12.18 22.09
CA HIS A 403 46.73 -13.19 23.03
C HIS A 403 47.62 -12.56 24.12
N ALA A 404 47.70 -13.18 25.30
CA ALA A 404 48.48 -12.67 26.44
C ALA A 404 49.99 -12.53 26.16
N VAL A 405 50.51 -13.26 25.16
CA VAL A 405 51.92 -13.21 24.70
C VAL A 405 52.17 -12.03 23.73
N GLY A 406 51.15 -11.21 23.45
CA GLY A 406 51.24 -10.01 22.61
C GLY A 406 50.86 -10.21 21.14
N GLU A 407 50.78 -11.46 20.69
CA GLU A 407 50.36 -11.87 19.34
C GLU A 407 48.85 -11.75 19.10
N TYR A 408 48.45 -11.53 17.86
CA TYR A 408 47.07 -11.54 17.39
C TYR A 408 46.74 -12.94 16.87
N LYS A 409 45.60 -13.49 17.28
CA LYS A 409 45.10 -14.78 16.80
C LYS A 409 43.82 -14.60 16.01
N VAL A 410 43.76 -15.26 14.86
CA VAL A 410 42.54 -15.46 14.06
C VAL A 410 42.11 -16.90 14.28
N ALA A 411 40.93 -17.12 14.85
CA ALA A 411 40.48 -18.44 15.30
C ALA A 411 39.08 -18.82 14.79
N LEU A 412 38.97 -20.06 14.32
CA LEU A 412 37.73 -20.76 14.01
C LEU A 412 37.45 -21.71 15.18
N THR A 413 36.28 -21.62 15.82
CA THR A 413 36.01 -22.30 17.11
C THR A 413 34.77 -23.19 17.14
N ASN A 414 34.12 -23.42 15.99
CA ASN A 414 33.02 -24.39 15.86
C ASN A 414 33.34 -25.40 14.74
N ARG A 415 32.56 -26.48 14.67
CA ARG A 415 32.73 -27.54 13.67
C ARG A 415 32.50 -27.02 12.24
N ALA A 416 31.40 -26.30 12.01
CA ALA A 416 30.98 -25.86 10.68
C ALA A 416 32.03 -24.96 9.98
N GLN A 417 32.61 -24.00 10.71
CA GLN A 417 33.64 -23.11 10.18
C GLN A 417 34.97 -23.86 9.94
N ALA A 418 35.27 -24.91 10.73
CA ALA A 418 36.43 -25.77 10.49
C ALA A 418 36.23 -26.74 9.29
N GLU A 419 35.01 -27.21 9.04
CA GLU A 419 34.64 -27.97 7.84
C GLU A 419 34.68 -27.10 6.58
N LEU A 420 34.16 -25.86 6.66
CA LEU A 420 34.30 -24.86 5.61
C LEU A 420 35.77 -24.58 5.30
N PHE A 421 36.60 -24.34 6.33
CA PHE A 421 38.05 -24.18 6.15
C PHE A 421 38.69 -25.42 5.50
N ALA A 422 38.41 -26.62 6.00
CA ALA A 422 38.98 -27.87 5.47
C ALA A 422 38.65 -28.09 3.99
N ARG A 423 37.46 -27.67 3.54
CA ARG A 423 36.97 -27.81 2.16
C ARG A 423 37.45 -26.69 1.24
N GLN A 424 37.29 -25.44 1.65
CA GLN A 424 37.51 -24.26 0.80
C GLN A 424 38.98 -23.84 0.70
N ILE A 425 39.75 -24.03 1.78
CA ILE A 425 41.17 -23.67 1.83
C ILE A 425 41.99 -24.94 2.06
N GLY A 426 41.87 -25.50 3.26
CA GLY A 426 42.62 -26.64 3.74
C GLY A 426 44.05 -26.29 4.17
N PHE A 427 44.71 -27.27 4.75
CA PHE A 427 46.16 -27.34 4.88
C PHE A 427 46.75 -28.08 3.66
N GLY A 428 48.06 -27.98 3.43
CA GLY A 428 48.77 -28.59 2.29
C GLY A 428 49.23 -30.03 2.52
N GLY A 429 49.43 -30.46 3.77
CA GLY A 429 50.05 -31.75 4.08
C GLY A 429 49.52 -32.42 5.36
N ALA A 430 50.42 -32.81 6.26
CA ALA A 430 50.08 -33.57 7.48
C ALA A 430 49.05 -32.84 8.38
N LYS A 431 49.06 -31.49 8.40
CA LYS A 431 48.06 -30.69 9.13
C LYS A 431 46.63 -30.89 8.59
N GLN A 432 46.45 -31.20 7.29
CA GLN A 432 45.14 -31.48 6.69
C GLN A 432 44.62 -32.84 7.13
N VAL A 433 45.47 -33.86 7.10
CA VAL A 433 45.13 -35.21 7.58
C VAL A 433 44.69 -35.13 9.05
N LYS A 434 45.48 -34.45 9.89
CA LYS A 434 45.13 -34.20 11.29
C LYS A 434 43.81 -33.44 11.46
N LEU A 435 43.52 -32.44 10.63
CA LEU A 435 42.25 -31.69 10.67
C LEU A 435 41.07 -32.62 10.35
N LEU A 436 41.17 -33.43 9.30
CA LEU A 436 40.15 -34.38 8.89
C LEU A 436 39.93 -35.48 9.94
N GLU A 437 41.01 -36.01 10.54
CA GLU A 437 40.93 -36.95 11.67
C GLU A 437 40.20 -36.36 12.88
N ILE A 438 40.47 -35.09 13.23
CA ILE A 438 39.76 -34.41 14.32
C ILE A 438 38.27 -34.26 13.96
N LEU A 439 37.95 -33.84 12.73
CA LEU A 439 36.56 -33.67 12.28
C LEU A 439 35.78 -35.00 12.20
N SER A 440 36.42 -36.10 11.80
CA SER A 440 35.80 -37.43 11.80
C SER A 440 35.64 -38.02 13.20
N ALA A 441 36.52 -37.67 14.14
CA ALA A 441 36.46 -38.11 15.54
C ALA A 441 35.54 -37.25 16.44
N LEU A 442 34.91 -36.22 15.87
CA LEU A 442 33.88 -35.41 16.51
C LEU A 442 32.48 -35.92 16.10
N PRO A 443 31.50 -35.96 17.02
CA PRO A 443 30.10 -36.22 16.67
C PRO A 443 29.57 -35.24 15.61
N GLU A 444 28.63 -35.67 14.77
CA GLU A 444 27.95 -34.78 13.81
C GLU A 444 27.16 -33.66 14.49
N GLU A 445 26.62 -33.92 15.69
CA GLU A 445 25.94 -32.92 16.53
C GLU A 445 26.91 -32.08 17.40
N ALA A 446 28.23 -32.18 17.21
CA ALA A 446 29.23 -31.45 17.98
C ALA A 446 29.25 -29.94 17.64
N ALA A 447 28.25 -29.21 18.13
CA ALA A 447 28.07 -27.78 17.87
C ALA A 447 29.09 -26.89 18.60
N GLY A 448 29.61 -27.34 19.75
CA GLY A 448 30.36 -26.46 20.65
C GLY A 448 29.52 -25.26 21.12
N LEU A 449 30.17 -24.12 21.36
CA LEU A 449 29.47 -22.85 21.47
C LEU A 449 29.25 -22.28 20.06
N ASP A 450 28.30 -22.87 19.32
CA ASP A 450 27.92 -22.33 18.02
C ASP A 450 27.23 -20.97 18.18
N ARG A 451 27.91 -19.93 17.70
CA ARG A 451 27.47 -18.52 17.70
C ARG A 451 26.94 -18.07 16.33
N ASP A 452 26.82 -19.00 15.39
CA ASP A 452 26.28 -18.77 14.06
C ASP A 452 24.74 -18.96 14.07
N PHE A 453 24.03 -17.90 14.44
CA PHE A 453 22.57 -17.90 14.56
C PHE A 453 21.97 -16.55 14.18
N VAL A 454 20.67 -16.57 13.90
CA VAL A 454 19.87 -15.37 13.66
C VAL A 454 19.28 -14.87 14.99
N PRO A 455 19.67 -13.70 15.51
CA PRO A 455 19.06 -13.13 16.71
C PRO A 455 17.55 -12.97 16.57
N GLY A 456 16.79 -13.21 17.64
CA GLY A 456 15.32 -13.10 17.64
C GLY A 456 14.57 -14.27 16.96
N LEU A 457 15.13 -14.90 15.92
CA LEU A 457 14.42 -15.86 15.07
C LEU A 457 13.77 -17.03 15.83
N ALA A 458 14.46 -17.66 16.77
CA ALA A 458 13.87 -18.75 17.56
C ALA A 458 12.73 -18.28 18.48
N ARG A 459 12.68 -16.99 18.86
CA ARG A 459 11.53 -16.42 19.58
C ARG A 459 10.35 -16.24 18.63
N PHE A 460 10.60 -15.57 17.50
CA PHE A 460 9.62 -15.32 16.44
C PHE A 460 8.95 -16.61 15.95
N ILE A 461 9.74 -17.62 15.56
CA ILE A 461 9.21 -18.93 15.13
C ILE A 461 8.34 -19.54 16.23
N ARG A 462 8.81 -19.59 17.49
CA ARG A 462 8.05 -20.23 18.59
C ARG A 462 6.76 -19.47 18.96
N GLN A 463 6.68 -18.17 18.68
CA GLN A 463 5.48 -17.37 18.89
C GLN A 463 4.47 -17.53 17.74
N HIS A 464 4.94 -17.59 16.49
CA HIS A 464 4.09 -17.46 15.31
C HIS A 464 3.90 -18.75 14.48
N SER A 465 4.66 -19.83 14.71
CA SER A 465 4.69 -21.02 13.83
C SER A 465 3.38 -21.81 13.62
N GLY A 466 2.26 -21.42 14.25
CA GLY A 466 0.99 -22.14 14.16
C GLY A 466 1.11 -23.64 14.52
N GLY A 467 0.30 -24.49 13.90
CA GLY A 467 0.55 -25.93 13.85
C GLY A 467 0.13 -26.76 15.07
N ARG A 468 0.40 -28.08 15.00
CA ARG A 468 -0.06 -29.07 15.99
C ARG A 468 0.76 -28.95 17.28
N TRP A 469 0.20 -29.42 18.39
CA TRP A 469 0.90 -29.41 19.69
C TRP A 469 2.27 -30.11 19.64
N ALA A 470 2.38 -31.24 18.92
CA ALA A 470 3.64 -31.96 18.74
C ALA A 470 4.71 -31.12 18.00
N ASP A 471 4.31 -30.32 17.02
CA ASP A 471 5.22 -29.47 16.25
C ASP A 471 5.69 -28.28 17.11
N LYS A 472 4.78 -27.64 17.84
CA LYS A 472 5.12 -26.59 18.83
C LYS A 472 6.05 -27.11 19.93
N GLU A 473 5.81 -28.33 20.43
CA GLU A 473 6.68 -28.91 21.45
C GLU A 473 8.08 -29.23 20.90
N TRP A 474 8.16 -29.70 19.65
CA TRP A 474 9.42 -29.92 18.94
C TRP A 474 10.19 -28.61 18.72
N LEU A 475 9.54 -27.55 18.22
CA LEU A 475 10.15 -26.23 17.99
C LEU A 475 10.63 -25.57 19.30
N ARG A 476 9.97 -25.86 20.42
CA ARG A 476 10.41 -25.41 21.76
C ARG A 476 11.66 -26.17 22.25
N LYS A 477 11.77 -27.47 21.96
CA LYS A 477 12.88 -28.34 22.39
C LYS A 477 14.17 -28.14 21.57
N HIS A 478 14.10 -27.49 20.41
CA HIS A 478 15.22 -27.37 19.47
C HIS A 478 15.64 -25.92 19.18
N ASN A 479 16.92 -25.71 18.88
CA ASN A 479 17.48 -24.41 18.51
C ASN A 479 17.25 -24.15 17.01
N VAL A 480 16.11 -23.54 16.70
CA VAL A 480 15.65 -23.22 15.33
C VAL A 480 16.14 -21.85 14.82
N ASP A 481 17.17 -21.30 15.45
CA ASP A 481 17.89 -20.08 15.05
C ASP A 481 19.30 -20.38 14.49
N ARG A 482 19.83 -21.59 14.70
CA ARG A 482 21.22 -21.97 14.33
C ARG A 482 21.35 -22.30 12.84
N ILE A 483 22.19 -21.56 12.12
CA ILE A 483 22.42 -21.75 10.67
C ILE A 483 22.91 -23.17 10.36
N SER A 484 23.81 -23.69 11.19
CA SER A 484 24.32 -25.08 11.10
C SER A 484 23.24 -26.17 11.29
N ARG A 485 22.05 -25.81 11.82
CA ARG A 485 20.88 -26.69 11.90
C ARG A 485 19.96 -26.51 10.70
N TRP A 486 19.78 -25.28 10.21
CA TRP A 486 19.03 -25.01 8.97
C TRP A 486 19.66 -25.69 7.75
N GLN A 487 20.99 -25.67 7.63
CA GLN A 487 21.72 -26.36 6.56
C GLN A 487 21.56 -27.90 6.57
N ARG A 488 21.31 -28.52 7.73
CA ARG A 488 21.19 -29.99 7.88
C ARG A 488 19.75 -30.50 7.96
N ASN A 489 18.88 -29.73 8.61
CA ASN A 489 17.52 -30.11 8.98
C ASN A 489 16.48 -29.08 8.53
N GLY A 490 16.82 -28.14 7.63
CA GLY A 490 15.93 -27.06 7.20
C GLY A 490 14.56 -27.54 6.73
N ALA A 491 14.51 -28.60 5.92
CA ALA A 491 13.25 -29.21 5.50
C ALA A 491 12.41 -29.79 6.66
N GLU A 492 13.04 -30.33 7.70
CA GLU A 492 12.34 -30.75 8.92
C GLU A 492 11.82 -29.53 9.69
N ILE A 493 12.64 -28.49 9.88
CA ILE A 493 12.24 -27.28 10.59
C ILE A 493 11.07 -26.60 9.87
N LEU A 494 11.17 -26.38 8.55
CA LEU A 494 10.09 -25.83 7.72
C LEU A 494 8.82 -26.69 7.79
N GLY A 495 8.95 -28.02 7.76
CA GLY A 495 7.81 -28.94 7.91
C GLY A 495 7.10 -28.87 9.27
N ARG A 496 7.73 -28.27 10.29
CA ARG A 496 7.13 -28.01 11.62
C ARG A 496 6.54 -26.61 11.77
N ILE A 497 6.87 -25.67 10.88
CA ILE A 497 6.31 -24.32 10.86
C ILE A 497 5.08 -24.34 9.95
N ALA A 498 3.89 -24.27 10.53
CA ALA A 498 2.65 -24.31 9.75
C ALA A 498 2.40 -23.02 8.96
N ASP A 499 2.81 -21.89 9.54
CA ASP A 499 2.65 -20.55 8.98
C ASP A 499 3.57 -20.34 7.74
N PRO A 500 3.06 -19.91 6.57
CA PRO A 500 3.87 -19.62 5.38
C PRO A 500 4.78 -18.39 5.52
N GLU A 501 4.32 -17.32 6.18
CA GLU A 501 5.09 -16.07 6.35
C GLU A 501 6.29 -16.30 7.27
N VAL A 502 6.05 -17.01 8.39
CA VAL A 502 7.13 -17.43 9.30
C VAL A 502 8.13 -18.34 8.59
N ARG A 503 7.68 -19.15 7.61
CA ARG A 503 8.58 -19.95 6.75
C ARG A 503 9.36 -19.06 5.79
N ALA A 504 8.74 -18.06 5.17
CA ALA A 504 9.41 -17.13 4.26
C ALA A 504 10.52 -16.35 5.00
N VAL A 505 10.16 -15.65 6.08
CA VAL A 505 11.11 -14.90 6.93
C VAL A 505 12.22 -15.80 7.48
N ALA A 506 11.87 -17.00 7.97
CA ALA A 506 12.89 -17.91 8.47
C ALA A 506 13.81 -18.43 7.35
N THR A 507 13.30 -18.70 6.15
CA THR A 507 14.13 -19.13 5.01
C THR A 507 15.08 -18.01 4.57
N ASP A 508 14.56 -16.80 4.39
CA ASP A 508 15.30 -15.62 3.94
C ASP A 508 16.46 -15.24 4.89
N LEU A 509 16.24 -15.40 6.20
CA LEU A 509 17.27 -15.14 7.22
C LEU A 509 18.24 -16.31 7.46
N THR A 510 17.97 -17.53 6.93
CA THR A 510 18.76 -18.74 7.26
C THR A 510 19.34 -19.49 6.07
N ASP A 511 19.18 -18.98 4.85
CA ASP A 511 19.81 -19.50 3.63
C ASP A 511 21.36 -19.61 3.75
N GLY A 512 21.95 -18.82 4.65
CA GLY A 512 23.36 -18.82 4.99
C GLY A 512 24.18 -17.72 4.32
N ARG A 513 23.60 -16.87 3.46
CA ARG A 513 24.33 -15.77 2.78
C ARG A 513 24.87 -14.72 3.76
N PHE A 514 24.22 -14.59 4.92
CA PHE A 514 24.53 -13.61 5.96
C PHE A 514 25.08 -14.24 7.24
N TYR A 515 26.00 -13.52 7.88
CA TYR A 515 26.39 -13.69 9.28
C TYR A 515 25.93 -12.47 10.08
N TYR A 516 25.24 -12.71 11.19
CA TYR A 516 24.61 -11.71 12.04
C TYR A 516 25.58 -11.32 13.17
N ALA A 517 26.37 -10.29 12.94
CA ALA A 517 27.45 -9.89 13.83
C ALA A 517 26.98 -8.83 14.84
N THR A 518 27.26 -9.04 16.13
CA THR A 518 26.94 -8.03 17.16
C THR A 518 27.97 -6.90 17.12
N VAL A 519 27.52 -5.65 17.12
CA VAL A 519 28.38 -4.46 17.20
C VAL A 519 28.99 -4.37 18.60
N ALA A 520 30.32 -4.34 18.67
CA ALA A 520 31.08 -4.14 19.90
C ALA A 520 31.31 -2.66 20.20
N SER A 521 31.56 -1.85 19.18
CA SER A 521 31.77 -0.40 19.32
C SER A 521 31.49 0.35 18.02
N VAL A 522 31.04 1.60 18.16
CA VAL A 522 31.11 2.65 17.14
C VAL A 522 32.01 3.73 17.72
N ALA A 523 33.05 4.13 16.99
CA ALA A 523 34.04 5.10 17.47
C ALA A 523 34.33 6.16 16.41
N ASP A 524 34.61 7.39 16.85
CA ASP A 524 35.13 8.45 15.99
C ASP A 524 36.42 7.99 15.29
N ALA A 525 36.49 8.17 13.97
CA ALA A 525 37.63 7.82 13.12
C ALA A 525 38.25 9.04 12.41
N GLY A 526 37.88 10.25 12.84
CA GLY A 526 38.37 11.52 12.31
C GLY A 526 37.87 11.86 10.91
N VAL A 527 38.37 12.97 10.39
CA VAL A 527 38.12 13.43 9.02
C VAL A 527 39.00 12.66 8.04
N GLN A 528 38.39 12.05 7.02
CA GLN A 528 39.07 11.21 6.02
C GLN A 528 38.46 11.38 4.62
N PRO A 529 39.20 11.10 3.53
CA PRO A 529 38.66 11.03 2.18
C PRO A 529 37.70 9.83 2.06
N VAL A 530 36.49 10.09 1.58
CA VAL A 530 35.43 9.08 1.47
C VAL A 530 34.90 8.91 0.05
N TYR A 531 34.43 7.70 -0.23
CA TYR A 531 34.12 7.16 -1.55
C TYR A 531 32.84 6.34 -1.56
N SER A 532 32.28 6.11 -2.74
CA SER A 532 31.02 5.38 -2.93
C SER A 532 30.88 4.92 -4.38
N LEU A 533 30.03 3.93 -4.64
CA LEU A 533 29.72 3.42 -5.98
C LEU A 533 28.26 3.64 -6.34
N ARG A 534 27.98 3.87 -7.62
CA ARG A 534 26.68 3.60 -8.21
C ARG A 534 26.67 2.16 -8.71
N VAL A 535 25.63 1.42 -8.35
CA VAL A 535 25.39 0.04 -8.81
C VAL A 535 23.97 -0.08 -9.34
N ASP A 536 23.78 -0.95 -10.32
CA ASP A 536 22.52 -1.21 -11.01
C ASP A 536 21.81 -2.43 -10.41
N THR A 537 21.15 -2.23 -9.26
CA THR A 537 20.32 -3.22 -8.54
C THR A 537 19.09 -2.54 -7.94
N GLU A 538 18.01 -3.27 -7.69
CA GLU A 538 16.75 -2.74 -7.11
C GLU A 538 16.98 -2.04 -5.75
N ASP A 539 17.88 -2.57 -4.93
CA ASP A 539 18.24 -2.03 -3.62
C ASP A 539 19.56 -1.24 -3.63
N HIS A 540 20.12 -0.97 -4.82
CA HIS A 540 21.41 -0.32 -5.07
C HIS A 540 22.55 -0.71 -4.10
N ALA A 541 22.60 -1.99 -3.71
CA ALA A 541 23.46 -2.48 -2.66
C ALA A 541 24.76 -3.11 -3.18
N PHE A 542 25.86 -2.93 -2.43
CA PHE A 542 27.16 -3.52 -2.73
C PHE A 542 27.95 -3.85 -1.47
N ILE A 543 28.90 -4.79 -1.58
CA ILE A 543 29.68 -5.28 -0.44
C ILE A 543 30.97 -4.48 -0.22
N THR A 544 31.12 -3.92 1.00
CA THR A 544 32.34 -3.23 1.48
C THR A 544 32.86 -3.86 2.77
N ASN A 545 34.10 -4.38 2.79
CA ASN A 545 34.64 -5.15 3.93
C ASN A 545 33.71 -6.30 4.41
N GLY A 546 32.87 -6.85 3.53
CA GLY A 546 31.84 -7.84 3.87
C GLY A 546 30.55 -7.25 4.46
N PHE A 547 30.51 -5.98 4.85
CA PHE A 547 29.27 -5.28 5.18
C PHE A 547 28.50 -4.94 3.91
N VAL A 548 27.17 -4.85 4.01
CA VAL A 548 26.31 -4.40 2.92
C VAL A 548 26.13 -2.87 3.01
N SER A 549 26.36 -2.16 1.89
CA SER A 549 26.29 -0.69 1.71
C SER A 549 25.32 -0.33 0.56
N HIS A 550 24.86 0.93 0.45
CA HIS A 550 23.79 1.39 -0.47
C HIS A 550 24.08 2.82 -1.05
N ASN A 551 23.49 3.22 -2.19
CA ASN A 551 23.56 4.61 -2.77
C ASN A 551 22.19 5.22 -3.20
N THR A 552 22.05 6.57 -3.34
CA THR A 552 20.88 7.28 -3.96
C THR A 552 21.26 8.55 -4.76
N GLU A 553 20.52 8.82 -5.85
CA GLU A 553 20.71 9.94 -6.79
C GLU A 553 19.37 10.55 -7.25
N ALA A 554 19.37 11.83 -7.66
CA ALA A 554 18.19 12.58 -8.08
C ALA A 554 18.51 13.66 -9.15
N ARG A 555 17.49 14.05 -9.93
CA ARG A 555 17.48 15.23 -10.82
C ARG A 555 16.05 15.77 -10.95
N LEU A 556 15.84 16.88 -11.65
CA LEU A 556 14.48 17.38 -11.94
C LEU A 556 13.79 16.49 -13.00
N THR A 557 12.46 16.30 -12.89
CA THR A 557 11.68 15.71 -13.99
C THR A 557 11.51 16.71 -15.15
N PRO A 558 11.22 16.25 -16.38
CA PRO A 558 10.84 17.13 -17.49
C PRO A 558 9.65 18.05 -17.15
N LEU A 559 8.66 17.57 -16.39
CA LEU A 559 7.52 18.38 -15.94
C LEU A 559 7.93 19.43 -14.89
N ALA A 560 8.90 19.14 -14.01
CA ALA A 560 9.39 20.12 -13.06
C ALA A 560 10.09 21.31 -13.73
N MET A 561 10.67 21.13 -14.92
CA MET A 561 11.15 22.26 -15.71
C MET A 561 10.03 23.23 -16.09
N GLU A 562 8.78 22.77 -16.21
CA GLU A 562 7.61 23.65 -16.44
C GLU A 562 7.22 24.46 -15.20
N MET A 563 7.67 24.07 -14.00
CA MET A 563 7.54 24.92 -12.81
C MET A 563 8.45 26.14 -12.87
N LEU A 564 9.61 26.00 -13.53
CA LEU A 564 10.74 26.94 -13.53
C LEU A 564 10.97 27.60 -14.90
N ARG A 565 10.14 27.30 -15.91
CA ARG A 565 10.23 27.85 -17.27
C ARG A 565 10.19 29.39 -17.20
N GLU A 566 11.17 30.04 -17.83
CA GLU A 566 11.30 31.50 -17.98
C GLU A 566 11.55 32.29 -16.66
N ILE A 567 11.95 31.63 -15.57
CA ILE A 567 12.20 32.29 -14.28
C ILE A 567 13.27 33.40 -14.32
N ASP A 568 14.24 33.31 -15.25
CA ASP A 568 15.30 34.30 -15.48
C ASP A 568 14.83 35.57 -16.23
N GLU A 569 13.56 35.62 -16.68
CA GLU A 569 12.97 36.72 -17.44
C GLU A 569 12.12 37.69 -16.58
N GLU A 570 12.49 37.87 -15.30
CA GLU A 570 11.78 38.74 -14.33
C GLU A 570 10.29 38.39 -14.14
N THR A 571 9.91 37.15 -14.41
CA THR A 571 8.50 36.68 -14.34
C THR A 571 7.95 36.57 -12.92
N VAL A 572 8.81 36.56 -11.91
CA VAL A 572 8.46 36.45 -10.49
C VAL A 572 9.37 37.33 -9.65
N ASP A 573 8.89 37.74 -8.47
CA ASP A 573 9.67 38.57 -7.55
C ASP A 573 10.67 37.73 -6.75
N PHE A 574 11.90 38.24 -6.63
CA PHE A 574 12.98 37.64 -5.84
C PHE A 574 13.20 38.43 -4.55
N ILE A 575 13.58 37.72 -3.49
CA ILE A 575 13.97 38.29 -2.19
C ILE A 575 15.35 37.76 -1.76
N PRO A 576 16.10 38.51 -0.94
CA PRO A 576 17.30 37.96 -0.30
C PRO A 576 16.96 36.72 0.51
N ASN A 577 17.83 35.71 0.46
CA ASN A 577 17.78 34.54 1.32
C ASN A 577 18.02 34.90 2.80
N TYR A 578 18.02 33.90 3.67
CA TYR A 578 18.13 34.08 5.13
C TYR A 578 19.44 34.73 5.62
N ASP A 579 20.53 34.72 4.84
CA ASP A 579 21.81 35.38 5.17
C ASP A 579 22.18 36.56 4.26
N GLY A 580 21.29 36.90 3.31
CA GLY A 580 21.44 38.01 2.38
C GLY A 580 22.46 37.82 1.25
N ARG A 581 23.07 36.63 1.09
CA ARG A 581 24.12 36.39 0.08
C ARG A 581 23.60 36.06 -1.31
N VAL A 582 22.45 35.38 -1.40
CA VAL A 582 21.82 34.99 -2.68
C VAL A 582 20.34 35.41 -2.69
N GLN A 583 19.74 35.39 -3.87
CA GLN A 583 18.32 35.69 -4.06
C GLN A 583 17.53 34.39 -4.20
N GLU A 584 16.33 34.33 -3.62
CA GLU A 584 15.37 33.23 -3.80
C GLU A 584 14.02 33.73 -4.32
N PRO A 585 13.32 32.94 -5.16
CA PRO A 585 12.03 33.34 -5.71
C PRO A 585 10.90 33.24 -4.67
N THR A 586 10.07 34.28 -4.61
CA THR A 586 8.89 34.35 -3.71
C THR A 586 7.81 33.34 -4.10
N VAL A 587 7.64 33.09 -5.39
CA VAL A 587 6.81 32.04 -6.02
C VAL A 587 7.48 31.58 -7.32
N LEU A 588 7.12 30.41 -7.84
CA LEU A 588 7.58 29.95 -9.16
C LEU A 588 6.63 30.34 -10.31
N PRO A 589 7.12 30.44 -11.56
CA PRO A 589 6.26 30.67 -12.74
C PRO A 589 5.13 29.64 -12.92
N SER A 590 5.37 28.37 -12.54
CA SER A 590 4.34 27.32 -12.43
C SER A 590 3.43 27.18 -13.66
N ARG A 591 3.96 26.79 -14.82
CA ARG A 591 3.18 26.75 -16.08
C ARG A 591 2.07 25.67 -16.15
N PHE A 592 1.82 24.95 -15.05
CA PHE A 592 0.62 24.14 -14.81
C PHE A 592 0.07 24.33 -13.38
N PRO A 593 -1.21 24.01 -13.11
CA PRO A 593 -1.86 24.22 -11.79
C PRO A 593 -1.45 23.18 -10.74
N ASN A 594 -0.18 23.21 -10.34
CA ASN A 594 0.46 22.22 -9.47
C ASN A 594 -0.23 22.02 -8.11
N LEU A 595 -0.79 23.07 -7.49
CA LEU A 595 -1.51 22.98 -6.20
C LEU A 595 -2.63 21.95 -6.21
N LEU A 596 -3.42 21.92 -7.29
CA LEU A 596 -4.52 20.99 -7.44
C LEU A 596 -4.06 19.68 -8.08
N ALA A 597 -3.10 19.73 -9.02
CA ALA A 597 -2.62 18.54 -9.72
C ALA A 597 -1.93 17.54 -8.77
N ASN A 598 -1.08 18.04 -7.87
CA ASN A 598 -0.33 17.23 -6.91
C ASN A 598 -0.91 17.23 -5.49
N GLY A 599 -1.75 18.21 -5.16
CA GLY A 599 -2.26 18.38 -3.80
C GLY A 599 -1.19 18.91 -2.84
N SER A 600 -1.56 19.07 -1.56
CA SER A 600 -0.64 19.53 -0.51
C SER A 600 -1.20 19.21 0.88
N GLY A 601 -0.39 18.56 1.73
CA GLY A 601 -0.72 18.25 3.12
C GLY A 601 0.24 18.92 4.09
N GLY A 602 -0.25 19.53 5.17
CA GLY A 602 0.60 20.20 6.15
C GLY A 602 -0.11 20.59 7.43
N ILE A 603 0.58 20.45 8.57
CA ILE A 603 0.15 20.94 9.88
C ILE A 603 0.94 22.22 10.18
N ALA A 604 0.24 23.27 10.58
CA ALA A 604 0.78 24.56 10.97
C ALA A 604 0.37 24.90 12.42
N VAL A 605 0.72 26.09 12.90
CA VAL A 605 0.31 26.53 14.25
C VAL A 605 -1.19 26.86 14.24
N GLY A 606 -1.99 26.04 14.93
CA GLY A 606 -3.44 26.26 15.07
C GLY A 606 -4.29 25.98 13.82
N MET A 607 -3.69 25.53 12.71
CA MET A 607 -4.39 25.23 11.46
C MET A 607 -3.69 24.11 10.68
N ALA A 608 -4.38 23.51 9.71
CA ALA A 608 -3.83 22.49 8.82
C ALA A 608 -4.37 22.68 7.40
N THR A 609 -3.66 22.14 6.41
CA THR A 609 -4.10 22.03 5.02
C THR A 609 -4.02 20.57 4.58
N ASN A 610 -4.99 20.17 3.75
CA ASN A 610 -5.03 18.83 3.15
C ASN A 610 -5.81 18.89 1.83
N ILE A 611 -5.11 19.29 0.77
CA ILE A 611 -5.62 19.43 -0.59
C ILE A 611 -5.37 18.11 -1.34
N PRO A 612 -6.39 17.45 -1.91
CA PRO A 612 -6.19 16.23 -2.67
C PRO A 612 -5.62 16.51 -4.08
N PRO A 613 -4.90 15.54 -4.68
CA PRO A 613 -4.46 15.61 -6.08
C PRO A 613 -5.63 15.46 -7.08
N HIS A 614 -5.43 15.91 -8.32
CA HIS A 614 -6.43 15.93 -9.40
C HIS A 614 -5.80 15.62 -10.78
N ASN A 615 -6.63 15.28 -11.76
CA ASN A 615 -6.19 15.01 -13.13
C ASN A 615 -5.82 16.32 -13.88
N LEU A 616 -4.68 16.34 -14.58
CA LEU A 616 -4.14 17.53 -15.23
C LEU A 616 -4.97 17.96 -16.44
N ARG A 617 -5.56 17.02 -17.19
CA ARG A 617 -6.42 17.34 -18.32
C ARG A 617 -7.73 17.99 -17.84
N GLU A 618 -8.35 17.43 -16.80
CA GLU A 618 -9.56 18.03 -16.19
C GLU A 618 -9.30 19.42 -15.60
N LEU A 619 -8.13 19.65 -14.98
CA LEU A 619 -7.72 20.97 -14.51
C LEU A 619 -7.44 21.94 -15.68
N ALA A 620 -6.83 21.46 -16.77
CA ALA A 620 -6.55 22.26 -17.95
C ALA A 620 -7.86 22.69 -18.65
N ASP A 621 -8.83 21.77 -18.79
CA ASP A 621 -10.17 22.07 -19.33
C ASP A 621 -10.89 23.14 -18.49
N ALA A 622 -10.77 23.08 -17.16
CA ALA A 622 -11.30 24.11 -16.26
C ALA A 622 -10.59 25.47 -16.44
N VAL A 623 -9.27 25.48 -16.60
CA VAL A 623 -8.50 26.71 -16.90
C VAL A 623 -8.87 27.29 -18.25
N TYR A 624 -9.02 26.48 -19.30
CA TYR A 624 -9.45 26.94 -20.64
C TYR A 624 -10.82 27.62 -20.57
N TRP A 625 -11.77 27.02 -19.85
CA TRP A 625 -13.09 27.61 -19.67
C TRP A 625 -13.02 28.97 -18.95
N CYS A 626 -12.20 29.10 -17.89
CA CYS A 626 -12.00 30.37 -17.19
C CYS A 626 -11.30 31.44 -18.05
N LEU A 627 -10.41 31.05 -18.97
CA LEU A 627 -9.77 31.97 -19.92
C LEU A 627 -10.75 32.45 -21.00
N GLU A 628 -11.67 31.59 -21.45
CA GLU A 628 -12.69 31.93 -22.43
C GLU A 628 -13.85 32.74 -21.81
N ASN A 629 -14.21 32.47 -20.56
CA ASN A 629 -15.33 33.06 -19.84
C ASN A 629 -14.88 33.97 -18.69
N PHE A 630 -13.84 34.78 -18.93
CA PHE A 630 -13.18 35.61 -17.91
C PHE A 630 -14.07 36.66 -17.21
N GLU A 631 -15.26 36.94 -17.75
CA GLU A 631 -16.26 37.86 -17.16
C GLU A 631 -17.34 37.12 -16.33
N ALA A 632 -17.30 35.79 -16.25
CA ALA A 632 -18.28 35.00 -15.51
C ALA A 632 -18.20 35.27 -14.00
N ASP A 633 -19.36 35.25 -13.33
CA ASP A 633 -19.43 35.36 -11.88
C ASP A 633 -18.92 34.09 -11.17
N GLU A 634 -18.74 34.19 -9.85
CA GLU A 634 -18.17 33.14 -9.01
C GLU A 634 -19.02 31.86 -8.97
N GLU A 635 -20.35 31.96 -9.03
CA GLU A 635 -21.23 30.77 -9.01
C GLU A 635 -21.25 30.06 -10.36
N THR A 636 -21.28 30.84 -11.46
CA THR A 636 -21.18 30.32 -12.83
C THR A 636 -19.84 29.65 -13.06
N THR A 637 -18.75 30.27 -12.56
CA THR A 637 -17.40 29.69 -12.61
C THR A 637 -17.32 28.39 -11.80
N LEU A 638 -17.86 28.38 -10.57
CA LEU A 638 -17.88 27.16 -9.74
C LEU A 638 -18.64 26.02 -10.41
N ALA A 639 -19.82 26.29 -10.99
CA ALA A 639 -20.59 25.28 -11.70
C ALA A 639 -19.82 24.70 -12.90
N ALA A 640 -19.22 25.55 -13.74
CA ALA A 640 -18.46 25.12 -14.90
C ALA A 640 -17.14 24.40 -14.56
N VAL A 641 -16.46 24.81 -13.47
CA VAL A 641 -15.26 24.13 -12.99
C VAL A 641 -15.61 22.76 -12.38
N MET A 642 -16.71 22.65 -11.62
CA MET A 642 -17.19 21.37 -11.08
C MET A 642 -17.69 20.39 -12.17
N GLU A 643 -18.21 20.89 -13.30
CA GLU A 643 -18.57 20.07 -14.46
C GLU A 643 -17.34 19.37 -15.07
N ARG A 644 -16.19 20.04 -15.07
CA ARG A 644 -14.93 19.59 -15.71
C ARG A 644 -14.06 18.77 -14.77
N VAL A 645 -13.88 19.25 -13.53
CA VAL A 645 -13.10 18.60 -12.48
C VAL A 645 -14.02 17.65 -11.71
N LYS A 646 -14.08 16.39 -12.15
CA LYS A 646 -15.06 15.39 -11.65
C LYS A 646 -14.85 15.01 -10.19
N GLY A 647 -13.61 15.15 -9.70
CA GLY A 647 -13.21 14.76 -8.37
C GLY A 647 -11.69 14.62 -8.22
N PRO A 648 -11.21 14.34 -7.00
CA PRO A 648 -9.83 13.94 -6.75
C PRO A 648 -9.36 12.80 -7.65
N ASP A 649 -8.06 12.76 -7.92
CA ASP A 649 -7.40 11.70 -8.69
C ASP A 649 -6.11 11.29 -7.98
N PHE A 650 -6.18 10.20 -7.23
CA PHE A 650 -5.09 9.75 -6.36
C PHE A 650 -4.05 8.94 -7.14
N PRO A 651 -2.75 9.09 -6.83
CA PRO A 651 -1.69 8.31 -7.46
C PRO A 651 -1.87 6.80 -7.30
N THR A 652 -2.47 6.36 -6.18
CA THR A 652 -2.73 4.96 -5.83
C THR A 652 -4.02 4.38 -6.43
N HIS A 653 -4.64 5.07 -7.40
CA HIS A 653 -5.91 4.69 -8.03
C HIS A 653 -7.07 4.65 -7.02
N GLY A 654 -7.65 3.48 -6.74
CA GLY A 654 -8.75 3.28 -5.80
C GLY A 654 -10.11 3.76 -6.30
N LEU A 655 -11.11 3.60 -5.42
CA LEU A 655 -12.48 4.06 -5.63
C LEU A 655 -12.80 5.25 -4.72
N ILE A 656 -13.56 6.22 -5.21
CA ILE A 656 -14.27 7.22 -4.39
C ILE A 656 -15.75 6.83 -4.32
N VAL A 657 -16.33 6.79 -3.11
CA VAL A 657 -17.69 6.31 -2.87
C VAL A 657 -18.64 7.48 -2.59
N GLY A 658 -19.44 7.85 -3.59
CA GLY A 658 -20.40 8.96 -3.58
C GLY A 658 -19.78 10.32 -3.89
N SER A 659 -20.58 11.22 -4.49
CA SER A 659 -20.18 12.56 -4.93
C SER A 659 -20.26 13.64 -3.83
N GLN A 660 -21.14 13.50 -2.83
CA GLN A 660 -21.41 14.57 -1.85
C GLN A 660 -20.14 15.12 -1.17
N GLY A 661 -19.21 14.24 -0.76
CA GLY A 661 -17.96 14.67 -0.13
C GLY A 661 -17.02 15.46 -1.06
N ILE A 662 -17.12 15.25 -2.37
CA ILE A 662 -16.44 16.04 -3.41
C ILE A 662 -17.12 17.41 -3.52
N GLU A 663 -18.45 17.44 -3.63
CA GLU A 663 -19.21 18.69 -3.74
C GLU A 663 -18.99 19.61 -2.54
N ASP A 664 -19.07 19.08 -1.32
CA ASP A 664 -18.83 19.83 -0.08
C ASP A 664 -17.41 20.45 -0.10
N THR A 665 -16.42 19.66 -0.51
CA THR A 665 -15.01 20.09 -0.65
C THR A 665 -14.89 21.24 -1.64
N TYR A 666 -15.53 21.17 -2.80
CA TYR A 666 -15.39 22.18 -3.84
C TYR A 666 -16.20 23.45 -3.56
N LYS A 667 -17.40 23.33 -2.98
CA LYS A 667 -18.30 24.45 -2.65
C LYS A 667 -17.88 25.21 -1.39
N THR A 668 -17.18 24.58 -0.44
CA THR A 668 -16.84 25.20 0.85
C THR A 668 -15.34 25.22 1.18
N GLY A 669 -14.52 24.54 0.39
CA GLY A 669 -13.12 24.27 0.72
C GLY A 669 -12.92 23.22 1.82
N ARG A 670 -13.97 22.56 2.30
CA ARG A 670 -13.89 21.50 3.33
C ARG A 670 -14.86 20.36 3.03
N GLY A 671 -14.39 19.12 3.18
CA GLY A 671 -15.24 17.95 2.98
C GLY A 671 -14.57 16.65 3.40
N SER A 672 -15.30 15.54 3.23
CA SER A 672 -14.83 14.20 3.60
C SER A 672 -15.07 13.24 2.45
N VAL A 673 -14.03 13.00 1.65
CA VAL A 673 -14.10 12.14 0.47
C VAL A 673 -13.83 10.70 0.90
N LYS A 674 -14.85 9.83 0.80
CA LYS A 674 -14.70 8.41 1.13
C LYS A 674 -13.91 7.70 0.04
N MET A 675 -12.81 7.07 0.43
CA MET A 675 -11.96 6.25 -0.42
C MET A 675 -12.16 4.77 -0.06
N ARG A 676 -12.21 3.89 -1.06
CA ARG A 676 -12.39 2.45 -0.92
C ARG A 676 -11.38 1.73 -1.83
N GLY A 677 -10.72 0.71 -1.31
CA GLY A 677 -9.84 -0.15 -2.10
C GLY A 677 -10.62 -0.99 -3.10
N VAL A 678 -9.94 -1.45 -4.15
CA VAL A 678 -10.54 -2.33 -5.17
C VAL A 678 -10.35 -3.77 -4.76
N VAL A 679 -11.44 -4.54 -4.87
CA VAL A 679 -11.47 -5.95 -4.50
C VAL A 679 -12.15 -6.79 -5.56
N GLU A 680 -11.68 -8.02 -5.69
CA GLU A 680 -12.26 -9.07 -6.52
C GLU A 680 -12.51 -10.31 -5.63
N ILE A 681 -13.50 -11.13 -6.01
CA ILE A 681 -13.79 -12.39 -5.33
C ILE A 681 -13.35 -13.52 -6.25
N GLU A 682 -12.33 -14.27 -5.83
CA GLU A 682 -11.79 -15.42 -6.56
C GLU A 682 -12.15 -16.73 -5.84
N GLU A 683 -12.08 -17.85 -6.54
CA GLU A 683 -12.23 -19.19 -5.97
C GLU A 683 -10.99 -20.03 -6.32
N ASP A 684 -10.34 -20.62 -5.30
CA ASP A 684 -9.14 -21.43 -5.49
C ASP A 684 -9.44 -22.74 -6.24
N SER A 685 -8.40 -23.38 -6.77
CA SER A 685 -8.49 -24.69 -7.44
C SER A 685 -9.00 -25.85 -6.55
N ARG A 686 -9.33 -25.58 -5.29
CA ARG A 686 -9.86 -26.51 -4.28
C ARG A 686 -11.27 -26.13 -3.80
N GLY A 687 -11.90 -25.13 -4.42
CA GLY A 687 -13.25 -24.66 -4.09
C GLY A 687 -13.33 -23.80 -2.83
N ARG A 688 -12.29 -23.02 -2.51
CA ARG A 688 -12.32 -22.02 -1.43
C ARG A 688 -12.39 -20.61 -2.00
N THR A 689 -13.43 -19.87 -1.62
CA THR A 689 -13.57 -18.45 -1.94
C THR A 689 -12.53 -17.60 -1.18
N GLY A 690 -11.93 -16.63 -1.86
CA GLY A 690 -11.04 -15.62 -1.30
C GLY A 690 -11.45 -14.21 -1.74
N ILE A 691 -11.05 -13.20 -0.99
CA ILE A 691 -11.14 -11.79 -1.38
C ILE A 691 -9.74 -11.34 -1.77
N VAL A 692 -9.56 -10.89 -3.00
CA VAL A 692 -8.31 -10.33 -3.50
C VAL A 692 -8.42 -8.81 -3.52
N ILE A 693 -7.49 -8.11 -2.88
CA ILE A 693 -7.41 -6.66 -2.87
C ILE A 693 -6.30 -6.25 -3.85
N THR A 694 -6.67 -5.46 -4.86
CA THR A 694 -5.78 -5.06 -5.97
C THR A 694 -5.36 -3.58 -5.91
N GLU A 695 -6.12 -2.73 -5.22
CA GLU A 695 -5.81 -1.32 -5.03
C GLU A 695 -6.16 -0.89 -3.60
N LEU A 696 -5.33 -0.06 -2.95
CA LEU A 696 -5.58 0.49 -1.62
C LEU A 696 -5.89 2.00 -1.66
N PRO A 697 -6.64 2.53 -0.69
CA PRO A 697 -6.86 3.98 -0.58
C PRO A 697 -5.57 4.77 -0.42
N TYR A 698 -5.60 6.04 -0.84
CA TYR A 698 -4.45 6.94 -0.79
C TYR A 698 -3.91 7.10 0.65
N GLN A 699 -2.57 7.11 0.77
CA GLN A 699 -1.81 7.17 2.03
C GLN A 699 -2.03 5.97 2.99
N VAL A 700 -2.60 4.86 2.52
CA VAL A 700 -2.62 3.58 3.26
C VAL A 700 -1.39 2.76 2.89
N ASN A 701 -0.55 2.47 3.89
CA ASN A 701 0.60 1.57 3.76
C ASN A 701 0.13 0.11 3.88
N HIS A 702 0.54 -0.76 2.94
CA HIS A 702 0.03 -2.12 2.83
C HIS A 702 0.45 -3.03 4.00
N ASP A 703 1.71 -3.01 4.43
CA ASP A 703 2.19 -3.80 5.56
C ASP A 703 1.42 -3.54 6.86
N ASN A 704 1.21 -2.26 7.18
CA ASN A 704 0.49 -1.83 8.38
C ASN A 704 -1.01 -2.18 8.27
N PHE A 705 -1.58 -2.13 7.06
CA PHE A 705 -2.93 -2.55 6.77
C PHE A 705 -3.12 -4.07 6.97
N ILE A 706 -2.23 -4.91 6.44
CA ILE A 706 -2.21 -6.37 6.61
C ILE A 706 -2.04 -6.72 8.09
N THR A 707 -1.08 -6.09 8.75
CA THR A 707 -0.83 -6.26 10.20
C THR A 707 -2.11 -5.95 11.00
N SER A 708 -2.79 -4.83 10.71
CA SER A 708 -4.04 -4.47 11.38
C SER A 708 -5.15 -5.50 11.16
N ILE A 709 -5.27 -6.09 9.97
CA ILE A 709 -6.23 -7.18 9.72
C ILE A 709 -5.88 -8.41 10.58
N ALA A 710 -4.61 -8.83 10.59
CA ALA A 710 -4.17 -9.99 11.35
C ALA A 710 -4.45 -9.82 12.87
N GLU A 711 -4.19 -8.63 13.42
CA GLU A 711 -4.53 -8.31 14.81
C GLU A 711 -6.03 -8.35 15.07
N GLN A 712 -6.85 -7.79 14.17
CA GLN A 712 -8.30 -7.78 14.34
C GLN A 712 -8.97 -9.15 14.18
N VAL A 713 -8.37 -10.04 13.37
CA VAL A 713 -8.77 -11.46 13.30
C VAL A 713 -8.39 -12.19 14.59
N ARG A 714 -7.17 -11.97 15.11
CA ARG A 714 -6.70 -12.52 16.39
C ARG A 714 -7.56 -12.09 17.58
N ASP A 715 -7.96 -10.82 17.61
CA ASP A 715 -8.84 -10.22 18.62
C ASP A 715 -10.31 -10.66 18.48
N GLY A 716 -10.67 -11.41 17.42
CA GLY A 716 -12.04 -11.86 17.16
C GLY A 716 -13.01 -10.77 16.65
N LYS A 717 -12.49 -9.60 16.28
CA LYS A 717 -13.28 -8.49 15.69
C LYS A 717 -13.66 -8.78 14.24
N LEU A 718 -12.75 -9.39 13.48
CA LEU A 718 -12.98 -9.86 12.12
C LEU A 718 -13.18 -11.38 12.10
N ALA A 719 -14.41 -11.81 11.87
CA ALA A 719 -14.77 -13.22 11.71
C ALA A 719 -14.86 -13.63 10.23
N GLY A 720 -14.63 -14.92 9.96
CA GLY A 720 -14.77 -15.52 8.63
C GLY A 720 -13.49 -15.60 7.79
N ILE A 721 -12.43 -14.88 8.17
CA ILE A 721 -11.10 -14.97 7.52
C ILE A 721 -10.35 -16.21 8.05
N SER A 722 -9.72 -16.97 7.16
CA SER A 722 -8.84 -18.11 7.51
C SER A 722 -7.36 -17.80 7.39
N ASN A 723 -6.97 -17.01 6.39
CA ASN A 723 -5.59 -16.56 6.17
C ASN A 723 -5.60 -15.17 5.49
N ILE A 724 -4.50 -14.44 5.62
CA ILE A 724 -4.16 -13.31 4.75
C ILE A 724 -2.75 -13.57 4.21
N GLU A 725 -2.46 -13.17 2.97
CA GLU A 725 -1.17 -13.35 2.31
C GLU A 725 -0.93 -12.19 1.35
N ASP A 726 0.24 -11.56 1.42
CA ASP A 726 0.66 -10.60 0.39
C ASP A 726 1.31 -11.37 -0.78
N GLN A 727 0.71 -11.25 -1.97
CA GLN A 727 1.19 -11.83 -3.23
C GLN A 727 1.62 -10.72 -4.21
N SER A 728 1.86 -9.51 -3.71
CA SER A 728 2.28 -8.37 -4.53
C SER A 728 3.65 -8.59 -5.17
N SER A 729 3.80 -8.14 -6.40
CA SER A 729 5.08 -8.17 -7.13
C SER A 729 5.05 -7.21 -8.32
N ASP A 730 6.21 -6.76 -8.79
CA ASP A 730 6.33 -5.77 -9.88
C ASP A 730 5.63 -6.19 -11.20
N ARG A 731 5.39 -7.48 -11.40
CA ARG A 731 4.66 -8.02 -12.56
C ARG A 731 3.15 -8.10 -12.39
N VAL A 732 2.67 -8.18 -11.16
CA VAL A 732 1.24 -8.40 -10.82
C VAL A 732 0.61 -7.13 -10.24
N GLY A 733 1.42 -6.20 -9.75
CA GLY A 733 0.97 -5.07 -8.95
C GLY A 733 0.72 -5.47 -7.50
N LEU A 734 -0.05 -4.65 -6.79
CA LEU A 734 -0.52 -4.95 -5.45
C LEU A 734 -1.55 -6.10 -5.52
N ARG A 735 -1.36 -7.16 -4.72
CA ARG A 735 -2.29 -8.30 -4.66
C ARG A 735 -2.29 -8.93 -3.27
N ILE A 736 -3.18 -8.48 -2.41
CA ILE A 736 -3.36 -9.02 -1.05
C ILE A 736 -4.52 -10.02 -1.07
N VAL A 737 -4.26 -11.27 -0.73
CA VAL A 737 -5.26 -12.36 -0.76
C VAL A 737 -5.74 -12.68 0.65
N VAL A 738 -7.04 -12.50 0.89
CA VAL A 738 -7.72 -12.86 2.14
C VAL A 738 -8.51 -14.15 1.92
N GLU A 739 -7.94 -15.28 2.34
CA GLU A 739 -8.64 -16.58 2.30
C GLU A 739 -9.80 -16.60 3.31
N LEU A 740 -10.92 -17.24 2.95
CA LEU A 740 -12.10 -17.36 3.80
C LEU A 740 -12.28 -18.78 4.35
N LYS A 741 -12.93 -18.87 5.51
CA LYS A 741 -13.41 -20.14 6.07
C LYS A 741 -14.52 -20.71 5.18
N ARG A 742 -14.63 -22.03 5.13
CA ARG A 742 -15.57 -22.78 4.25
C ARG A 742 -17.05 -22.40 4.42
N ASP A 743 -17.41 -21.84 5.57
CA ASP A 743 -18.75 -21.43 5.99
C ASP A 743 -18.92 -19.90 5.98
N ALA A 744 -17.89 -19.13 5.62
CA ALA A 744 -17.91 -17.67 5.64
C ALA A 744 -18.39 -17.09 4.30
N VAL A 745 -19.32 -16.14 4.37
CA VAL A 745 -19.88 -15.48 3.19
C VAL A 745 -19.04 -14.27 2.77
N ALA A 746 -18.35 -14.38 1.63
CA ALA A 746 -18.09 -13.31 0.65
C ALA A 746 -18.39 -11.88 1.13
N LYS A 747 -19.58 -11.41 0.76
CA LYS A 747 -20.11 -10.05 1.00
C LYS A 747 -20.11 -9.65 2.48
N VAL A 748 -20.26 -10.58 3.42
CA VAL A 748 -20.28 -10.29 4.87
C VAL A 748 -18.87 -10.01 5.39
N VAL A 749 -17.88 -10.82 5.01
CA VAL A 749 -16.48 -10.59 5.42
C VAL A 749 -15.96 -9.31 4.80
N LEU A 750 -16.25 -9.06 3.52
CA LEU A 750 -15.88 -7.82 2.83
C LEU A 750 -16.47 -6.57 3.51
N ASN A 751 -17.77 -6.59 3.86
CA ASN A 751 -18.40 -5.47 4.56
C ASN A 751 -17.78 -5.23 5.96
N ASN A 752 -17.33 -6.28 6.64
CA ASN A 752 -16.60 -6.12 7.91
C ASN A 752 -15.20 -5.53 7.68
N LEU A 753 -14.48 -5.92 6.61
CA LEU A 753 -13.21 -5.31 6.22
C LEU A 753 -13.39 -3.80 5.95
N TYR A 754 -14.36 -3.39 5.13
CA TYR A 754 -14.65 -1.96 4.88
C TYR A 754 -15.05 -1.17 6.14
N LYS A 755 -15.60 -1.83 7.17
CA LYS A 755 -16.07 -1.16 8.38
C LYS A 755 -15.00 -1.02 9.47
N HIS A 756 -14.04 -1.94 9.50
CA HIS A 756 -13.10 -2.07 10.62
C HIS A 756 -11.62 -1.90 10.22
N THR A 757 -11.31 -1.79 8.93
CA THR A 757 -9.94 -1.68 8.40
C THR A 757 -9.80 -0.45 7.50
N GLN A 758 -8.56 -0.06 7.18
CA GLN A 758 -8.29 1.04 6.26
C GLN A 758 -8.60 0.72 4.78
N LEU A 759 -9.16 -0.47 4.46
CA LEU A 759 -9.66 -0.80 3.12
C LEU A 759 -10.76 0.17 2.66
N GLN A 760 -11.45 0.81 3.60
CA GLN A 760 -12.24 2.00 3.34
C GLN A 760 -11.93 3.05 4.41
N THR A 761 -11.61 4.26 3.97
CA THR A 761 -11.22 5.38 4.84
C THR A 761 -11.75 6.69 4.26
N SER A 762 -11.63 7.81 4.99
CA SER A 762 -12.04 9.13 4.50
C SER A 762 -10.84 10.06 4.40
N PHE A 763 -10.66 10.67 3.24
CA PHE A 763 -9.78 11.81 3.07
C PHE A 763 -10.50 13.08 3.56
N GLY A 764 -10.06 13.61 4.70
CA GLY A 764 -10.55 14.89 5.24
C GLY A 764 -9.93 16.05 4.46
N ALA A 765 -10.62 16.53 3.43
CA ALA A 765 -10.15 17.61 2.58
C ALA A 765 -10.31 18.98 3.27
N ASN A 766 -9.27 19.81 3.18
CA ASN A 766 -9.22 21.13 3.76
C ASN A 766 -8.34 22.04 2.88
N MET A 767 -9.02 22.80 2.02
CA MET A 767 -8.47 23.58 0.92
C MET A 767 -7.87 24.92 1.39
N LEU A 768 -6.89 24.83 2.30
CA LEU A 768 -6.24 25.99 2.93
C LEU A 768 -4.92 26.31 2.23
N SER A 769 -4.76 27.54 1.74
CA SER A 769 -3.55 28.02 1.06
C SER A 769 -3.27 29.49 1.39
N ILE A 770 -2.06 29.97 1.11
CA ILE A 770 -1.67 31.38 1.30
C ILE A 770 -2.10 32.18 0.07
N VAL A 771 -2.83 33.26 0.30
CA VAL A 771 -3.20 34.29 -0.68
C VAL A 771 -2.74 35.64 -0.12
N ASP A 772 -1.88 36.35 -0.86
CA ASP A 772 -1.30 37.65 -0.45
C ASP A 772 -0.68 37.64 0.96
N GLY A 773 0.02 36.55 1.31
CA GLY A 773 0.62 36.36 2.64
C GLY A 773 -0.35 35.95 3.76
N VAL A 774 -1.65 35.80 3.47
CA VAL A 774 -2.69 35.44 4.44
C VAL A 774 -3.24 34.04 4.19
N PRO A 775 -3.35 33.16 5.19
CA PRO A 775 -3.98 31.84 5.03
C PRO A 775 -5.49 31.98 4.80
N ARG A 776 -6.00 31.45 3.68
CA ARG A 776 -7.42 31.43 3.32
C ARG A 776 -7.89 30.03 2.98
N THR A 777 -9.10 29.67 3.41
CA THR A 777 -9.79 28.48 2.89
C THR A 777 -10.46 28.89 1.59
N LEU A 778 -10.18 28.16 0.50
CA LEU A 778 -10.64 28.52 -0.84
C LEU A 778 -11.57 27.45 -1.41
N ARG A 779 -12.52 27.88 -2.24
CA ARG A 779 -13.29 27.01 -3.13
C ARG A 779 -12.46 26.58 -4.34
N LEU A 780 -12.97 25.60 -5.09
CA LEU A 780 -12.27 25.09 -6.28
C LEU A 780 -12.15 26.16 -7.39
N ASP A 781 -13.20 26.94 -7.65
CA ASP A 781 -13.19 28.06 -8.61
C ASP A 781 -12.14 29.10 -8.25
N GLN A 782 -12.04 29.46 -6.97
CA GLN A 782 -11.11 30.45 -6.46
C GLN A 782 -9.65 30.03 -6.69
N MET A 783 -9.32 28.75 -6.43
CA MET A 783 -7.98 28.22 -6.72
C MET A 783 -7.63 28.28 -8.21
N ILE A 784 -8.56 27.91 -9.10
CA ILE A 784 -8.36 28.02 -10.55
C ILE A 784 -8.20 29.48 -10.99
N ARG A 785 -9.00 30.41 -10.44
CA ARG A 785 -8.92 31.84 -10.77
C ARG A 785 -7.60 32.47 -10.34
N TYR A 786 -7.15 32.25 -9.10
CA TYR A 786 -5.84 32.75 -8.65
C TYR A 786 -4.68 32.18 -9.48
N TYR A 787 -4.79 30.93 -9.93
CA TYR A 787 -3.82 30.34 -10.85
C TYR A 787 -3.82 31.04 -12.22
N VAL A 788 -5.00 31.30 -12.80
CA VAL A 788 -5.14 32.03 -14.08
C VAL A 788 -4.61 33.46 -13.98
N GLU A 789 -4.93 34.17 -12.90
CA GLU A 789 -4.44 35.52 -12.63
C GLU A 789 -2.90 35.54 -12.53
N HIS A 790 -2.29 34.56 -11.86
CA HIS A 790 -0.83 34.39 -11.82
C HIS A 790 -0.22 34.12 -13.20
N GLN A 791 -0.81 33.22 -14.00
CA GLN A 791 -0.31 32.97 -15.36
C GLN A 791 -0.38 34.21 -16.25
N LEU A 792 -1.43 35.03 -16.12
CA LEU A 792 -1.54 36.28 -16.88
C LEU A 792 -0.46 37.30 -16.44
N ASP A 793 -0.19 37.45 -15.14
CA ASP A 793 0.91 38.31 -14.67
C ASP A 793 2.28 37.80 -15.15
N VAL A 794 2.54 36.49 -15.08
CA VAL A 794 3.76 35.85 -15.62
C VAL A 794 3.93 36.15 -17.11
N ILE A 795 2.88 36.00 -17.93
CA ILE A 795 2.92 36.31 -19.37
C ILE A 795 3.17 37.80 -19.61
N VAL A 796 2.53 38.70 -18.85
CA VAL A 796 2.70 40.15 -19.00
C VAL A 796 4.11 40.59 -18.58
N ARG A 797 4.65 40.07 -17.46
CA ARG A 797 6.02 40.32 -17.01
C ARG A 797 7.05 39.82 -18.03
N ARG A 798 6.93 38.57 -18.48
CA ARG A 798 7.75 37.98 -19.55
C ARG A 798 7.75 38.84 -20.82
N THR A 799 6.57 39.25 -21.27
CA THR A 799 6.42 40.04 -22.49
C THR A 799 7.04 41.43 -22.32
N ARG A 800 6.90 42.07 -21.15
CA ARG A 800 7.60 43.33 -20.82
C ARG A 800 9.12 43.17 -20.77
N TYR A 801 9.63 42.09 -20.18
CA TYR A 801 11.06 41.78 -20.15
C TYR A 801 11.62 41.62 -21.56
N ARG A 802 10.99 40.76 -22.38
CA ARG A 802 11.37 40.55 -23.78
C ARG A 802 11.28 41.84 -24.59
N LEU A 803 10.20 42.63 -24.43
CA LEU A 803 10.05 43.91 -25.12
C LEU A 803 11.14 44.91 -24.73
N ARG A 804 11.53 44.95 -23.47
CA ARG A 804 12.63 45.80 -22.99
C ARG A 804 13.96 45.35 -23.58
N LYS A 805 14.27 44.05 -23.60
CA LYS A 805 15.49 43.51 -24.21
C LYS A 805 15.54 43.64 -25.73
N ALA A 806 14.41 43.47 -26.40
CA ALA A 806 14.27 43.72 -27.83
C ALA A 806 14.49 45.20 -28.15
N ASN A 807 13.90 46.13 -27.38
CA ASN A 807 14.14 47.57 -27.54
C ASN A 807 15.59 47.98 -27.23
N GLU A 808 16.19 47.49 -26.13
CA GLU A 808 17.62 47.69 -25.84
C GLU A 808 18.49 47.27 -27.05
N ARG A 809 18.16 46.15 -27.70
CA ARG A 809 18.90 45.63 -28.85
C ARG A 809 18.62 46.40 -30.14
N ALA A 810 17.36 46.71 -30.44
CA ALA A 810 16.94 47.50 -31.59
C ALA A 810 17.55 48.90 -31.54
N HIS A 811 17.61 49.52 -30.36
CA HIS A 811 18.24 50.82 -30.14
C HIS A 811 19.69 50.85 -30.65
N ILE A 812 20.51 49.86 -30.28
CA ILE A 812 21.88 49.72 -30.80
C ILE A 812 21.89 49.53 -32.32
N LEU A 813 21.03 48.64 -32.85
CA LEU A 813 20.98 48.35 -34.28
C LEU A 813 20.53 49.55 -35.12
N ARG A 814 19.56 50.35 -34.65
CA ARG A 814 19.14 51.62 -35.26
C ARG A 814 20.32 52.59 -35.38
N GLY A 815 21.13 52.71 -34.32
CA GLY A 815 22.36 53.53 -34.33
C GLY A 815 23.40 53.01 -35.33
N LEU A 816 23.63 51.69 -35.37
CA LEU A 816 24.56 51.06 -36.32
C LEU A 816 24.09 51.21 -37.77
N VAL A 817 22.79 51.09 -38.06
CA VAL A 817 22.24 51.31 -39.43
C VAL A 817 22.41 52.77 -39.84
N LYS A 818 22.06 53.74 -38.98
CA LYS A 818 22.33 55.17 -39.22
C LYS A 818 23.81 55.42 -39.57
N ALA A 819 24.74 54.80 -38.83
CA ALA A 819 26.18 54.95 -39.08
C ALA A 819 26.67 54.22 -40.35
N LEU A 820 26.02 53.13 -40.76
CA LEU A 820 26.33 52.41 -42.01
C LEU A 820 25.79 53.13 -43.25
N ASP A 821 24.75 53.95 -43.10
CA ASP A 821 24.19 54.78 -44.15
C ASP A 821 24.97 56.09 -44.36
N ALA A 822 25.59 56.64 -43.32
CA ALA A 822 26.46 57.83 -43.34
C ALA A 822 27.95 57.49 -43.02
N LEU A 823 28.44 56.39 -43.58
CA LEU A 823 29.70 55.76 -43.16
C LEU A 823 30.95 56.64 -43.42
N ASP A 824 30.99 57.35 -44.54
CA ASP A 824 32.15 58.18 -44.90
C ASP A 824 32.23 59.42 -44.01
N GLU A 825 31.10 60.04 -43.68
CA GLU A 825 30.99 61.14 -42.73
C GLU A 825 31.40 60.71 -41.31
N VAL A 826 30.93 59.54 -40.86
CA VAL A 826 31.29 58.93 -39.57
C VAL A 826 32.80 58.67 -39.48
N ILE A 827 33.42 58.07 -40.51
CA ILE A 827 34.86 57.82 -40.54
C ILE A 827 35.65 59.14 -40.58
N ALA A 828 35.19 60.14 -41.36
CA ALA A 828 35.84 61.45 -41.42
C ALA A 828 35.83 62.17 -40.07
N LEU A 829 34.68 62.16 -39.38
CA LEU A 829 34.52 62.74 -38.05
C LEU A 829 35.42 62.05 -37.00
N ILE A 830 35.40 60.72 -36.94
CA ILE A 830 36.21 59.94 -35.98
C ILE A 830 37.71 60.21 -36.23
N ARG A 831 38.14 60.33 -37.49
CA ARG A 831 39.54 60.63 -37.85
C ARG A 831 39.97 62.08 -37.59
N ALA A 832 39.04 63.03 -37.55
CA ALA A 832 39.31 64.44 -37.26
C ALA A 832 39.31 64.75 -35.75
N SER A 833 38.65 63.90 -34.95
CA SER A 833 38.52 64.05 -33.50
C SER A 833 39.83 63.70 -32.77
N GLN A 834 40.27 64.54 -31.82
CA GLN A 834 41.52 64.32 -31.08
C GLN A 834 41.39 63.31 -29.93
N THR A 835 40.18 63.07 -29.44
CA THR A 835 39.87 62.11 -28.36
C THR A 835 38.58 61.35 -28.66
N VAL A 836 38.39 60.22 -27.98
CA VAL A 836 37.16 59.41 -28.06
C VAL A 836 35.94 60.22 -27.63
N ASP A 837 36.06 61.08 -26.62
CA ASP A 837 34.94 61.88 -26.12
C ASP A 837 34.51 62.97 -27.11
N ILE A 838 35.45 63.57 -27.84
CA ILE A 838 35.14 64.50 -28.95
C ILE A 838 34.46 63.74 -30.09
N ALA A 839 34.94 62.54 -30.44
CA ALA A 839 34.32 61.71 -31.47
C ALA A 839 32.89 61.29 -31.08
N ARG A 840 32.68 60.87 -29.82
CA ARG A 840 31.37 60.52 -29.24
C ARG A 840 30.39 61.70 -29.31
N ALA A 841 30.79 62.86 -28.81
CA ALA A 841 29.96 64.06 -28.83
C ALA A 841 29.60 64.49 -30.27
N GLY A 842 30.55 64.42 -31.20
CA GLY A 842 30.29 64.69 -32.62
C GLY A 842 29.36 63.65 -33.27
N LEU A 843 29.45 62.37 -32.91
CA LEU A 843 28.59 61.32 -33.46
C LEU A 843 27.13 61.46 -32.98
N ILE A 844 26.95 61.84 -31.71
CA ILE A 844 25.65 62.20 -31.13
C ILE A 844 24.99 63.31 -31.95
N GLU A 845 25.71 64.40 -32.23
CA GLU A 845 25.20 65.53 -33.02
C GLU A 845 24.99 65.19 -34.51
N LEU A 846 25.92 64.44 -35.13
CA LEU A 846 25.89 64.11 -36.56
C LEU A 846 24.76 63.17 -36.95
N LEU A 847 24.48 62.16 -36.11
CA LEU A 847 23.53 61.08 -36.43
C LEU A 847 22.19 61.21 -35.69
N ASP A 848 22.05 62.17 -34.77
CA ASP A 848 20.91 62.29 -33.84
C ASP A 848 20.70 60.97 -33.05
N ILE A 849 21.70 60.63 -32.24
CA ILE A 849 21.78 59.37 -31.48
C ILE A 849 22.23 59.63 -30.03
N ASP A 850 22.02 58.67 -29.15
CA ASP A 850 22.46 58.78 -27.76
C ASP A 850 23.90 58.29 -27.52
N GLU A 851 24.35 58.41 -26.27
CA GLU A 851 25.70 58.03 -25.84
C GLU A 851 26.00 56.52 -26.01
N ILE A 852 24.98 55.68 -25.85
CA ILE A 852 25.08 54.22 -25.92
C ILE A 852 25.23 53.78 -27.38
N GLN A 853 24.44 54.36 -28.28
CA GLN A 853 24.56 54.19 -29.72
C GLN A 853 25.92 54.70 -30.23
N ALA A 854 26.34 55.90 -29.80
CA ALA A 854 27.64 56.46 -30.18
C ALA A 854 28.81 55.57 -29.71
N GLN A 855 28.76 55.03 -28.49
CA GLN A 855 29.72 54.03 -28.00
C GLN A 855 29.73 52.78 -28.89
N ALA A 856 28.57 52.22 -29.21
CA ALA A 856 28.47 51.01 -30.02
C ALA A 856 29.00 51.18 -31.46
N ILE A 857 28.90 52.39 -32.02
CA ILE A 857 29.52 52.76 -33.31
C ILE A 857 31.04 52.86 -33.18
N LEU A 858 31.56 53.44 -32.09
CA LEU A 858 33.01 53.53 -31.82
C LEU A 858 33.64 52.15 -31.59
N ASP A 859 32.91 51.22 -30.97
CA ASP A 859 33.33 49.82 -30.78
C ASP A 859 33.13 48.94 -32.03
N MET A 860 32.58 49.48 -33.11
CA MET A 860 32.29 48.73 -34.33
C MET A 860 33.57 48.30 -35.05
N GLN A 861 33.77 46.99 -35.16
CA GLN A 861 34.92 46.41 -35.84
C GLN A 861 34.78 46.50 -37.36
N LEU A 862 35.85 46.91 -38.06
CA LEU A 862 35.89 47.11 -39.52
C LEU A 862 35.33 45.94 -40.36
N ARG A 863 35.41 44.69 -39.86
CA ARG A 863 34.81 43.52 -40.52
C ARG A 863 33.29 43.61 -40.71
N ARG A 864 32.57 44.38 -39.88
CA ARG A 864 31.12 44.62 -39.98
C ARG A 864 30.73 45.48 -41.19
N LEU A 865 31.69 46.18 -41.81
CA LEU A 865 31.47 47.02 -42.99
C LEU A 865 31.37 46.21 -44.30
N ALA A 866 31.66 44.91 -44.28
CA ALA A 866 31.47 44.04 -45.44
C ALA A 866 29.99 43.97 -45.84
N ALA A 867 29.68 43.95 -47.14
CA ALA A 867 28.31 44.05 -47.65
C ALA A 867 27.33 43.02 -47.03
N LEU A 868 27.78 41.78 -46.80
CA LEU A 868 26.98 40.73 -46.15
C LEU A 868 26.72 41.02 -44.66
N GLU A 869 27.67 41.62 -43.95
CA GLU A 869 27.52 41.98 -42.54
C GLU A 869 26.66 43.23 -42.36
N ARG A 870 26.75 44.22 -43.28
CA ARG A 870 25.80 45.34 -43.35
C ARG A 870 24.37 44.84 -43.59
N GLN A 871 24.16 43.97 -44.58
CA GLN A 871 22.84 43.41 -44.86
C GLN A 871 22.30 42.65 -43.64
N ARG A 872 23.14 41.83 -43.01
CA ARG A 872 22.77 41.11 -41.77
C ARG A 872 22.35 42.05 -40.63
N ILE A 873 23.02 43.19 -40.44
CA ILE A 873 22.63 44.18 -39.41
C ILE A 873 21.26 44.79 -39.72
N VAL A 874 20.95 45.04 -40.99
CA VAL A 874 19.63 45.53 -41.44
C VAL A 874 18.55 44.44 -41.28
N ASP A 875 18.85 43.20 -41.64
CA ASP A 875 17.93 42.06 -41.49
C ASP A 875 17.67 41.73 -40.00
N ASP A 876 18.71 41.74 -39.16
CA ASP A 876 18.62 41.58 -37.70
C ASP A 876 17.77 42.70 -37.08
N LEU A 877 17.90 43.95 -37.55
CA LEU A 877 17.05 45.07 -37.12
C LEU A 877 15.59 44.84 -37.55
N ALA A 878 15.33 44.57 -38.83
CA ALA A 878 13.98 44.36 -39.35
C ALA A 878 13.25 43.21 -38.64
N LYS A 879 13.98 42.14 -38.30
CA LYS A 879 13.45 41.04 -37.50
C LYS A 879 13.07 41.48 -36.08
N ILE A 880 13.93 42.24 -35.40
CA ILE A 880 13.68 42.69 -34.03
C ILE A 880 12.57 43.75 -33.98
N GLU A 881 12.43 44.62 -34.98
CA GLU A 881 11.29 45.54 -35.08
C GLU A 881 9.95 44.77 -35.22
N ALA A 882 9.94 43.68 -35.98
CA ALA A 882 8.76 42.81 -36.08
C ALA A 882 8.47 42.07 -34.75
N GLU A 883 9.50 41.67 -34.02
CA GLU A 883 9.38 41.07 -32.68
C GLU A 883 8.85 42.10 -31.66
N ILE A 884 9.36 43.34 -31.67
CA ILE A 884 8.86 44.45 -30.84
C ILE A 884 7.37 44.69 -31.11
N ALA A 885 6.98 44.80 -32.39
CA ALA A 885 5.58 45.03 -32.76
C ALA A 885 4.65 43.89 -32.28
N ASP A 886 5.10 42.63 -32.32
CA ASP A 886 4.31 41.51 -31.80
C ASP A 886 4.20 41.53 -30.27
N LEU A 887 5.30 41.82 -29.56
CA LEU A 887 5.32 41.94 -28.10
C LEU A 887 4.46 43.12 -27.59
N GLU A 888 4.48 44.26 -28.29
CA GLU A 888 3.59 45.40 -28.02
C GLU A 888 2.11 45.03 -28.25
N ASP A 889 1.79 44.30 -29.33
CA ASP A 889 0.43 43.83 -29.62
C ASP A 889 -0.08 42.82 -28.58
N ILE A 890 0.80 41.95 -28.06
CA ILE A 890 0.48 41.05 -26.94
C ILE A 890 0.17 41.87 -25.67
N LEU A 891 0.97 42.90 -25.34
CA LEU A 891 0.69 43.75 -24.17
C LEU A 891 -0.59 44.59 -24.33
N ALA A 892 -0.91 45.01 -25.55
CA ALA A 892 -2.11 45.79 -25.85
C ALA A 892 -3.41 44.97 -25.83
N LYS A 893 -3.34 43.64 -26.05
CA LYS A 893 -4.51 42.76 -26.22
C LYS A 893 -4.59 41.65 -25.16
N PRO A 894 -5.41 41.82 -24.10
CA PRO A 894 -5.65 40.79 -23.10
C PRO A 894 -6.13 39.45 -23.68
N GLU A 895 -6.86 39.47 -24.80
CA GLU A 895 -7.27 38.28 -25.54
C GLU A 895 -6.09 37.47 -26.11
N ARG A 896 -5.00 38.14 -26.54
CA ARG A 896 -3.77 37.45 -26.94
C ARG A 896 -3.05 36.84 -25.73
N GLN A 897 -3.01 37.54 -24.61
CA GLN A 897 -2.42 37.04 -23.37
C GLN A 897 -3.12 35.75 -22.90
N ARG A 898 -4.46 35.76 -22.89
CA ARG A 898 -5.27 34.57 -22.56
C ARG A 898 -5.08 33.42 -23.55
N ALA A 899 -5.00 33.71 -24.86
CA ALA A 899 -4.72 32.69 -25.87
C ALA A 899 -3.34 32.04 -25.65
N ILE A 900 -2.31 32.83 -25.34
CA ILE A 900 -0.97 32.32 -25.03
C ILE A 900 -0.97 31.42 -23.79
N VAL A 901 -1.65 31.81 -22.70
CA VAL A 901 -1.79 30.96 -21.50
C VAL A 901 -2.47 29.63 -21.85
N ARG A 902 -3.57 29.68 -22.62
CA ARG A 902 -4.29 28.48 -23.06
C ARG A 902 -3.40 27.55 -23.88
N ASP A 903 -2.71 28.10 -24.88
CA ASP A 903 -1.96 27.30 -25.85
C ASP A 903 -0.67 26.72 -25.24
N GLU A 904 0.01 27.45 -24.34
CA GLU A 904 1.17 26.91 -23.60
C GLU A 904 0.75 25.86 -22.55
N LEU A 905 -0.38 26.06 -21.84
CA LEU A 905 -0.91 25.02 -20.93
C LEU A 905 -1.36 23.78 -21.72
N LYS A 906 -1.86 23.94 -22.94
CA LYS A 906 -2.24 22.83 -23.82
C LYS A 906 -1.05 22.00 -24.26
N GLU A 907 0.07 22.61 -24.64
CA GLU A 907 1.32 21.88 -24.90
C GLU A 907 1.70 20.96 -23.72
N ILE A 908 1.57 21.48 -22.50
CA ILE A 908 1.90 20.75 -21.27
C ILE A 908 0.87 19.63 -20.98
N ALA A 909 -0.43 19.91 -21.14
CA ALA A 909 -1.50 18.95 -20.90
C ALA A 909 -1.50 17.80 -21.93
N ASP A 910 -1.22 18.09 -23.21
CA ASP A 910 -1.10 17.09 -24.28
C ASP A 910 0.15 16.22 -24.09
N LYS A 911 1.25 16.78 -23.55
CA LYS A 911 2.54 16.10 -23.36
C LYS A 911 2.66 15.29 -22.07
N TYR A 912 2.09 15.77 -20.96
CA TYR A 912 2.26 15.19 -19.62
C TYR A 912 0.95 14.78 -18.94
N GLY A 913 -0.22 15.15 -19.50
CA GLY A 913 -1.51 14.72 -18.98
C GLY A 913 -1.78 13.25 -19.31
N ASP A 914 -2.24 12.49 -18.32
CA ASP A 914 -2.61 11.08 -18.41
C ASP A 914 -4.12 10.89 -18.13
N ASP A 915 -4.57 9.64 -18.24
CA ASP A 915 -5.96 9.28 -17.95
C ASP A 915 -6.25 9.28 -16.44
N ARG A 916 -7.53 9.36 -16.09
CA ARG A 916 -8.02 9.32 -14.71
C ARG A 916 -7.74 7.95 -14.08
N ARG A 917 -7.11 7.94 -12.90
CA ARG A 917 -6.72 6.73 -12.16
C ARG A 917 -7.80 6.31 -11.17
N THR A 918 -8.30 7.24 -10.37
CA THR A 918 -9.32 6.98 -9.35
C THR A 918 -10.71 6.93 -9.98
N ARG A 919 -11.47 5.88 -9.67
CA ARG A 919 -12.83 5.67 -10.18
C ARG A 919 -13.86 6.19 -9.17
N ILE A 920 -14.78 7.05 -9.60
CA ILE A 920 -15.88 7.53 -8.77
C ILE A 920 -17.06 6.57 -8.96
N VAL A 921 -17.53 5.97 -7.87
CA VAL A 921 -18.71 5.07 -7.86
C VAL A 921 -19.85 5.70 -7.04
N PRO A 922 -21.12 5.43 -7.38
CA PRO A 922 -22.25 5.81 -6.55
C PRO A 922 -22.11 5.28 -5.12
N ALA A 923 -22.74 5.96 -4.16
CA ALA A 923 -22.82 5.42 -2.81
C ALA A 923 -23.77 4.21 -2.77
N ASP A 924 -23.49 3.22 -1.91
CA ASP A 924 -24.34 2.05 -1.72
C ASP A 924 -25.76 2.51 -1.28
N GLY A 925 -26.69 2.56 -2.23
CA GLY A 925 -28.00 3.21 -2.09
C GLY A 925 -28.62 3.74 -3.39
N GLU A 926 -27.83 3.98 -4.45
CA GLU A 926 -28.35 4.52 -5.74
C GLU A 926 -28.56 3.48 -6.86
N VAL A 927 -28.00 2.27 -6.71
CA VAL A 927 -28.36 1.09 -7.53
C VAL A 927 -28.68 -0.03 -6.57
N SER A 928 -29.81 -0.70 -6.78
CA SER A 928 -30.24 -1.80 -5.92
C SER A 928 -29.64 -3.12 -6.39
N ASP A 929 -29.34 -4.05 -5.46
CA ASP A 929 -28.98 -5.44 -5.81
C ASP A 929 -30.09 -6.12 -6.67
N GLU A 930 -31.31 -5.56 -6.69
CA GLU A 930 -32.48 -6.02 -7.43
C GLU A 930 -32.36 -5.76 -8.95
N ASP A 931 -31.72 -4.67 -9.38
CA ASP A 931 -31.58 -4.32 -10.82
C ASP A 931 -30.64 -5.27 -11.60
N LEU A 932 -29.84 -6.07 -10.89
CA LEU A 932 -28.94 -7.09 -11.46
C LEU A 932 -29.60 -8.47 -11.59
N ILE A 933 -30.84 -8.64 -11.12
CA ILE A 933 -31.55 -9.92 -11.08
C ILE A 933 -32.64 -9.93 -12.16
N ALA A 934 -32.74 -11.01 -12.93
CA ALA A 934 -33.82 -11.16 -13.91
C ALA A 934 -35.19 -11.35 -13.23
N ARG A 935 -36.21 -10.66 -13.73
CA ARG A 935 -37.62 -10.90 -13.37
C ARG A 935 -38.09 -12.16 -14.07
N GLU A 936 -38.12 -13.27 -13.33
CA GLU A 936 -38.58 -14.59 -13.80
C GLU A 936 -39.68 -15.11 -12.87
N ASP A 937 -40.64 -15.87 -13.42
CA ASP A 937 -41.67 -16.54 -12.62
C ASP A 937 -41.11 -17.83 -11.97
N VAL A 938 -41.18 -17.89 -10.65
CA VAL A 938 -40.70 -19.01 -9.84
C VAL A 938 -41.82 -19.60 -8.98
N VAL A 939 -41.78 -20.92 -8.82
CA VAL A 939 -42.64 -21.67 -7.91
C VAL A 939 -41.99 -21.66 -6.53
N VAL A 940 -42.62 -21.02 -5.55
CA VAL A 940 -42.21 -21.04 -4.15
C VAL A 940 -42.94 -22.17 -3.43
N THR A 941 -42.21 -22.93 -2.61
CA THR A 941 -42.76 -24.02 -1.79
C THR A 941 -42.29 -23.84 -0.35
N ILE A 942 -43.23 -23.85 0.61
CA ILE A 942 -42.96 -23.74 2.05
C ILE A 942 -43.68 -24.87 2.79
N THR A 943 -42.94 -25.67 3.57
CA THR A 943 -43.51 -26.76 4.39
C THR A 943 -44.06 -26.25 5.72
N GLU A 944 -44.95 -27.02 6.35
CA GLU A 944 -45.43 -26.77 7.72
C GLU A 944 -44.26 -26.74 8.73
N THR A 945 -43.24 -27.58 8.50
CA THR A 945 -41.99 -27.60 9.28
C THR A 945 -41.04 -26.43 8.99
N GLY A 946 -41.44 -25.44 8.19
CA GLY A 946 -40.71 -24.20 7.98
C GLY A 946 -39.56 -24.25 6.96
N TYR A 947 -39.48 -25.27 6.11
CA TYR A 947 -38.53 -25.30 5.00
C TYR A 947 -39.09 -24.57 3.78
N ALA A 948 -38.34 -23.62 3.24
CA ALA A 948 -38.68 -22.86 2.04
C ALA A 948 -37.67 -23.10 0.91
N LYS A 949 -38.16 -23.08 -0.33
CA LYS A 949 -37.37 -23.09 -1.56
C LYS A 949 -38.08 -22.36 -2.69
N ARG A 950 -37.32 -21.99 -3.72
CA ARG A 950 -37.84 -21.67 -5.05
C ARG A 950 -37.41 -22.70 -6.09
N THR A 951 -38.24 -22.85 -7.12
CA THR A 951 -38.07 -23.77 -8.25
C THR A 951 -38.48 -23.04 -9.53
N LYS A 952 -37.74 -23.19 -10.64
CA LYS A 952 -38.18 -22.62 -11.93
C LYS A 952 -39.49 -23.27 -12.40
N THR A 953 -40.41 -22.46 -12.93
CA THR A 953 -41.74 -22.86 -13.40
C THR A 953 -41.71 -23.95 -14.48
N ASP A 954 -40.72 -23.95 -15.36
CA ASP A 954 -40.54 -24.97 -16.40
C ASP A 954 -40.37 -26.41 -15.86
N LEU A 955 -39.94 -26.58 -14.60
CA LEU A 955 -39.83 -27.89 -13.94
C LEU A 955 -41.18 -28.49 -13.52
N TYR A 956 -42.27 -27.73 -13.67
CA TYR A 956 -43.65 -28.13 -13.39
C TYR A 956 -44.55 -28.22 -14.64
N ARG A 957 -44.15 -27.68 -15.79
CA ARG A 957 -44.89 -27.83 -17.06
C ARG A 957 -44.96 -29.32 -17.48
N SER A 958 -46.15 -29.81 -17.79
CA SER A 958 -46.40 -31.25 -17.99
C SER A 958 -46.45 -31.70 -19.46
N GLN A 959 -46.12 -32.97 -19.69
CA GLN A 959 -46.15 -33.61 -21.01
C GLN A 959 -47.58 -33.82 -21.54
N LYS A 960 -47.77 -33.74 -22.86
CA LYS A 960 -49.05 -33.98 -23.54
C LYS A 960 -49.54 -35.43 -23.38
N ARG A 961 -50.87 -35.57 -23.21
CA ARG A 961 -51.74 -36.77 -23.37
C ARG A 961 -51.11 -38.17 -23.20
N GLY A 962 -51.49 -38.85 -22.12
CA GLY A 962 -51.51 -40.33 -22.06
C GLY A 962 -50.63 -41.00 -21.01
N GLY A 963 -49.84 -40.25 -20.23
CA GLY A 963 -49.00 -40.79 -19.15
C GLY A 963 -49.71 -40.89 -17.79
N LYS A 964 -49.34 -41.88 -16.97
CA LYS A 964 -49.68 -41.92 -15.54
C LYS A 964 -49.09 -40.70 -14.82
N GLY A 965 -49.80 -40.19 -13.81
CA GLY A 965 -49.50 -38.91 -13.15
C GLY A 965 -48.06 -38.76 -12.63
N VAL A 966 -47.54 -37.54 -12.78
CA VAL A 966 -46.19 -37.14 -12.37
C VAL A 966 -46.12 -37.03 -10.84
N GLN A 967 -45.21 -37.77 -10.20
CA GLN A 967 -45.03 -37.67 -8.75
C GLN A 967 -44.35 -36.34 -8.34
N GLY A 968 -44.93 -35.70 -7.31
CA GLY A 968 -44.36 -34.55 -6.61
C GLY A 968 -43.09 -34.89 -5.80
N ALA A 969 -42.64 -33.96 -4.96
CA ALA A 969 -41.40 -34.06 -4.21
C ALA A 969 -41.30 -35.35 -3.35
N GLY A 970 -40.08 -35.86 -3.20
CA GLY A 970 -39.77 -36.99 -2.31
C GLY A 970 -39.81 -36.60 -0.84
N LEU A 971 -41.02 -36.37 -0.32
CA LEU A 971 -41.28 -36.10 1.09
C LEU A 971 -41.01 -37.36 1.93
N LYS A 972 -40.56 -37.17 3.17
CA LYS A 972 -40.67 -38.23 4.18
C LYS A 972 -42.17 -38.43 4.46
N GLN A 973 -42.58 -39.54 5.08
CA GLN A 973 -44.01 -39.87 5.25
C GLN A 973 -44.85 -38.85 6.06
N ASP A 974 -44.25 -37.81 6.66
CA ASP A 974 -44.88 -36.90 7.64
C ASP A 974 -44.48 -35.40 7.49
N ASP A 975 -44.18 -34.88 6.28
CA ASP A 975 -43.88 -33.44 6.08
C ASP A 975 -44.72 -32.88 4.92
N ILE A 976 -45.53 -31.86 5.17
CA ILE A 976 -46.61 -31.40 4.28
C ILE A 976 -46.31 -29.98 3.78
N VAL A 977 -46.58 -29.73 2.50
CA VAL A 977 -46.49 -28.40 1.88
C VAL A 977 -47.67 -27.55 2.37
N ASN A 978 -47.37 -26.45 3.07
CA ASN A 978 -48.38 -25.55 3.64
C ASN A 978 -48.65 -24.34 2.72
N HIS A 979 -47.62 -23.85 2.02
CA HIS A 979 -47.78 -22.81 1.00
C HIS A 979 -47.08 -23.23 -0.31
N PHE A 980 -47.79 -23.07 -1.42
CA PHE A 980 -47.30 -23.28 -2.78
C PHE A 980 -47.94 -22.21 -3.67
N PHE A 981 -47.14 -21.40 -4.34
CA PHE A 981 -47.61 -20.33 -5.23
C PHE A 981 -46.55 -19.98 -6.27
N VAL A 982 -46.98 -19.41 -7.39
CA VAL A 982 -46.11 -18.83 -8.42
C VAL A 982 -45.98 -17.33 -8.13
N CYS A 983 -44.76 -16.81 -8.14
CA CYS A 983 -44.48 -15.39 -7.96
C CYS A 983 -43.26 -14.98 -8.80
N SER A 984 -43.12 -13.67 -9.05
CA SER A 984 -41.88 -13.15 -9.63
C SER A 984 -40.73 -13.34 -8.64
N THR A 985 -39.50 -13.50 -9.14
CA THR A 985 -38.26 -13.41 -8.33
C THR A 985 -38.21 -12.15 -7.46
N HIS A 986 -38.89 -11.08 -7.88
CA HIS A 986 -38.92 -9.77 -7.22
C HIS A 986 -40.11 -9.56 -6.26
N ASP A 987 -41.05 -10.50 -6.16
CA ASP A 987 -42.17 -10.37 -5.24
C ASP A 987 -41.70 -10.51 -3.79
N TRP A 988 -42.37 -9.80 -2.88
CA TRP A 988 -42.12 -9.89 -1.44
C TRP A 988 -42.94 -11.03 -0.82
N ILE A 989 -42.30 -11.75 0.10
CA ILE A 989 -42.90 -12.80 0.90
C ILE A 989 -42.81 -12.38 2.37
N LEU A 990 -43.96 -12.12 2.98
CA LEU A 990 -44.11 -11.70 4.36
C LEU A 990 -44.39 -12.91 5.26
N PHE A 991 -43.50 -13.18 6.20
CA PHE A 991 -43.59 -14.27 7.17
C PHE A 991 -44.04 -13.72 8.52
N PHE A 992 -45.31 -13.88 8.85
CA PHE A 992 -45.88 -13.52 10.15
C PHE A 992 -45.69 -14.65 11.14
N THR A 993 -45.30 -14.32 12.37
CA THR A 993 -44.92 -15.31 13.38
C THR A 993 -45.89 -15.35 14.56
N THR A 994 -45.93 -16.48 15.28
CA THR A 994 -46.75 -16.66 16.48
C THR A 994 -46.43 -15.64 17.58
N GLN A 995 -45.20 -15.10 17.62
CA GLN A 995 -44.76 -14.03 18.52
C GLN A 995 -45.13 -12.61 18.05
N GLY A 996 -45.95 -12.47 17.00
CA GLY A 996 -46.47 -11.18 16.54
C GLY A 996 -45.43 -10.32 15.82
N ARG A 997 -44.38 -10.93 15.25
CA ARG A 997 -43.42 -10.27 14.37
C ARG A 997 -43.76 -10.56 12.91
N VAL A 998 -43.23 -9.75 12.00
CA VAL A 998 -43.18 -10.06 10.57
C VAL A 998 -41.77 -9.89 10.03
N TYR A 999 -41.35 -10.85 9.24
CA TYR A 999 -40.11 -10.86 8.49
C TYR A 999 -40.46 -10.77 7.00
N ARG A 1000 -39.56 -10.23 6.19
CA ARG A 1000 -39.72 -10.17 4.73
C ARG A 1000 -38.53 -10.81 4.03
N ALA A 1001 -38.79 -11.47 2.91
CA ALA A 1001 -37.79 -11.83 1.92
C ALA A 1001 -38.32 -11.50 0.52
N LYS A 1002 -37.44 -11.16 -0.42
CA LYS A 1002 -37.74 -11.27 -1.85
C LYS A 1002 -37.75 -12.74 -2.25
N ALA A 1003 -38.52 -13.12 -3.26
CA ALA A 1003 -38.56 -14.51 -3.70
C ALA A 1003 -37.18 -15.03 -4.12
N TYR A 1004 -36.32 -14.21 -4.76
CA TYR A 1004 -34.95 -14.62 -5.14
C TYR A 1004 -34.04 -14.99 -3.96
N GLU A 1005 -34.30 -14.47 -2.75
CA GLU A 1005 -33.53 -14.75 -1.52
C GLU A 1005 -33.82 -16.14 -0.96
N LEU A 1006 -34.90 -16.80 -1.39
CA LEU A 1006 -35.15 -18.20 -1.10
C LEU A 1006 -34.19 -19.08 -1.94
N PRO A 1007 -33.67 -20.19 -1.37
CA PRO A 1007 -32.72 -21.04 -2.08
C PRO A 1007 -33.38 -21.68 -3.31
N GLU A 1008 -32.72 -21.58 -4.46
CA GLU A 1008 -33.09 -22.33 -5.65
C GLU A 1008 -32.68 -23.80 -5.46
N ALA A 1009 -33.64 -24.71 -5.57
CA ALA A 1009 -33.42 -26.12 -5.30
C ALA A 1009 -34.24 -27.00 -6.25
N SER A 1010 -33.84 -28.27 -6.42
CA SER A 1010 -34.60 -29.19 -7.27
C SER A 1010 -36.00 -29.50 -6.71
N ARG A 1011 -36.90 -30.03 -7.56
CA ARG A 1011 -38.26 -30.43 -7.13
C ARG A 1011 -38.24 -31.41 -5.95
N THR A 1012 -37.24 -32.28 -5.85
CA THR A 1012 -37.09 -33.29 -4.80
C THR A 1012 -36.30 -32.82 -3.57
N ALA A 1013 -35.54 -31.72 -3.65
CA ALA A 1013 -34.81 -31.16 -2.51
C ALA A 1013 -35.75 -30.45 -1.51
N ARG A 1014 -35.34 -30.38 -0.23
CA ARG A 1014 -36.18 -29.78 0.84
C ARG A 1014 -36.13 -28.26 0.91
N GLY A 1015 -35.06 -27.63 0.40
CA GLY A 1015 -34.81 -26.20 0.67
C GLY A 1015 -34.14 -25.96 2.02
N GLN A 1016 -34.26 -24.72 2.52
CA GLN A 1016 -33.64 -24.27 3.77
C GLN A 1016 -34.73 -23.85 4.77
N HIS A 1017 -34.48 -24.10 6.06
CA HIS A 1017 -35.40 -23.71 7.12
C HIS A 1017 -35.40 -22.18 7.31
N VAL A 1018 -36.57 -21.52 7.20
CA VAL A 1018 -36.67 -20.05 7.16
C VAL A 1018 -36.15 -19.36 8.42
N ALA A 1019 -36.21 -20.01 9.59
CA ALA A 1019 -35.65 -19.43 10.81
C ALA A 1019 -34.13 -19.16 10.70
N ASN A 1020 -33.40 -19.93 9.88
CA ASN A 1020 -31.98 -19.73 9.63
C ASN A 1020 -31.73 -18.64 8.58
N LEU A 1021 -32.67 -18.44 7.65
CA LEU A 1021 -32.60 -17.40 6.61
C LEU A 1021 -32.93 -16.02 7.21
N LEU A 1022 -33.95 -15.97 8.09
CA LEU A 1022 -34.58 -14.75 8.60
C LEU A 1022 -34.24 -14.44 10.06
N ALA A 1023 -33.39 -15.24 10.71
CA ALA A 1023 -32.98 -15.07 12.11
C ALA A 1023 -34.17 -14.92 13.09
N PHE A 1024 -35.05 -15.92 13.11
CA PHE A 1024 -36.17 -15.98 14.06
C PHE A 1024 -35.66 -16.10 15.51
N GLN A 1025 -36.46 -15.61 16.46
CA GLN A 1025 -36.18 -15.75 17.89
C GLN A 1025 -36.43 -17.19 18.38
N PRO A 1026 -35.84 -17.60 19.52
CA PRO A 1026 -36.14 -18.89 20.13
C PRO A 1026 -37.64 -19.09 20.35
N ASN A 1027 -38.13 -20.29 20.01
CA ASN A 1027 -39.55 -20.69 20.06
C ASN A 1027 -40.51 -19.92 19.13
N GLU A 1028 -39.99 -19.12 18.19
CA GLU A 1028 -40.81 -18.44 17.19
C GLU A 1028 -41.17 -19.37 16.01
N ARG A 1029 -42.44 -19.39 15.60
CA ARG A 1029 -42.95 -20.22 14.50
C ARG A 1029 -43.72 -19.36 13.49
N ILE A 1030 -43.81 -19.80 12.24
CA ILE A 1030 -44.67 -19.16 11.24
C ILE A 1030 -46.13 -19.35 11.64
N ALA A 1031 -46.89 -18.26 11.69
CA ALA A 1031 -48.34 -18.26 11.85
C ALA A 1031 -49.07 -18.04 10.52
N GLN A 1032 -48.49 -17.25 9.60
CA GLN A 1032 -49.04 -17.02 8.26
C GLN A 1032 -47.94 -16.56 7.29
N VAL A 1033 -48.09 -16.89 6.00
CA VAL A 1033 -47.29 -16.33 4.91
C VAL A 1033 -48.19 -15.57 3.95
N ILE A 1034 -47.77 -14.37 3.51
CA ILE A 1034 -48.46 -13.55 2.51
C ILE A 1034 -47.46 -13.13 1.43
N GLN A 1035 -47.76 -13.43 0.16
CA GLN A 1035 -47.07 -12.84 -1.00
C GLN A 1035 -47.69 -11.48 -1.33
N ILE A 1036 -46.86 -10.49 -1.64
CA ILE A 1036 -47.26 -9.22 -2.27
C ILE A 1036 -46.25 -8.84 -3.35
N LYS A 1037 -46.71 -8.23 -4.44
CA LYS A 1037 -45.85 -7.58 -5.45
C LYS A 1037 -45.32 -6.26 -4.89
N SER A 1038 -46.20 -5.49 -4.25
CA SER A 1038 -45.91 -4.20 -3.64
C SER A 1038 -46.61 -4.05 -2.28
N TYR A 1039 -46.18 -3.08 -1.48
CA TYR A 1039 -46.89 -2.70 -0.25
C TYR A 1039 -48.18 -1.89 -0.51
N GLU A 1040 -48.56 -1.70 -1.78
CA GLU A 1040 -49.81 -1.06 -2.23
C GLU A 1040 -50.88 -2.08 -2.68
N ASP A 1041 -50.53 -3.38 -2.78
CA ASP A 1041 -51.41 -4.48 -3.22
C ASP A 1041 -52.75 -4.56 -2.45
N ALA A 1042 -52.77 -4.08 -1.20
CA ALA A 1042 -53.98 -3.85 -0.43
C ALA A 1042 -53.78 -2.66 0.52
N PRO A 1043 -54.83 -1.86 0.82
CA PRO A 1043 -54.68 -0.69 1.68
C PRO A 1043 -54.40 -1.06 3.14
N TYR A 1044 -54.88 -2.23 3.59
CA TYR A 1044 -54.79 -2.65 4.98
C TYR A 1044 -54.38 -4.12 5.14
N LEU A 1045 -53.66 -4.37 6.23
CA LEU A 1045 -53.40 -5.70 6.79
C LEU A 1045 -54.17 -5.84 8.10
N VAL A 1046 -54.91 -6.93 8.27
CA VAL A 1046 -55.56 -7.30 9.53
C VAL A 1046 -54.89 -8.52 10.16
N LEU A 1047 -54.53 -8.38 11.43
CA LEU A 1047 -53.94 -9.41 12.28
C LEU A 1047 -54.95 -9.83 13.35
N ALA A 1048 -54.99 -11.11 13.71
CA ALA A 1048 -55.82 -11.63 14.80
C ALA A 1048 -55.06 -12.57 15.75
N THR A 1049 -55.33 -12.45 17.05
CA THR A 1049 -54.67 -13.23 18.11
C THR A 1049 -55.57 -14.33 18.70
N ARG A 1050 -54.97 -15.33 19.36
CA ARG A 1050 -55.65 -16.45 20.03
C ARG A 1050 -56.72 -15.98 21.01
N ASN A 1051 -56.46 -14.91 21.77
CA ASN A 1051 -57.42 -14.30 22.70
C ASN A 1051 -58.49 -13.42 22.03
N GLY A 1052 -58.55 -13.40 20.69
CA GLY A 1052 -59.63 -12.78 19.92
C GLY A 1052 -59.49 -11.27 19.77
N LEU A 1053 -58.29 -10.72 19.97
CA LEU A 1053 -57.96 -9.35 19.55
C LEU A 1053 -57.76 -9.33 18.02
N VAL A 1054 -58.21 -8.25 17.37
CA VAL A 1054 -57.95 -7.96 15.96
C VAL A 1054 -57.34 -6.57 15.82
N LYS A 1055 -56.45 -6.40 14.85
CA LYS A 1055 -55.81 -5.12 14.56
C LYS A 1055 -55.69 -4.90 13.06
N LYS A 1056 -56.20 -3.76 12.58
CA LYS A 1056 -55.95 -3.25 11.23
C LYS A 1056 -54.78 -2.27 11.26
N SER A 1057 -53.83 -2.41 10.34
CA SER A 1057 -52.72 -1.49 10.11
C SER A 1057 -52.60 -1.21 8.60
N ARG A 1058 -51.95 -0.12 8.18
CA ARG A 1058 -51.73 0.09 6.73
C ARG A 1058 -50.69 -0.92 6.25
N LEU A 1059 -50.83 -1.45 5.04
CA LEU A 1059 -49.83 -2.40 4.50
C LEU A 1059 -48.46 -1.72 4.34
N THR A 1060 -48.45 -0.46 3.91
CA THR A 1060 -47.25 0.39 3.80
C THR A 1060 -46.49 0.59 5.13
N ASP A 1061 -47.14 0.46 6.30
CA ASP A 1061 -46.44 0.53 7.60
C ASP A 1061 -45.40 -0.60 7.75
N PHE A 1062 -45.53 -1.68 6.96
CA PHE A 1062 -44.66 -2.86 7.01
C PHE A 1062 -43.51 -2.82 5.99
N ASP A 1063 -43.42 -1.77 5.16
CA ASP A 1063 -42.21 -1.53 4.36
C ASP A 1063 -41.09 -1.01 5.27
N SER A 1064 -40.00 -1.77 5.36
CA SER A 1064 -38.91 -1.47 6.29
C SER A 1064 -37.62 -2.19 5.93
N ASN A 1065 -36.53 -1.44 5.76
CA ASN A 1065 -35.19 -1.96 5.43
C ASN A 1065 -34.50 -2.71 6.60
N ARG A 1066 -35.27 -3.25 7.55
CA ARG A 1066 -34.77 -3.99 8.71
C ARG A 1066 -34.91 -5.50 8.50
N SER A 1067 -33.79 -6.17 8.25
CA SER A 1067 -33.71 -7.62 8.04
C SER A 1067 -34.09 -8.46 9.28
N GLY A 1068 -33.80 -7.98 10.49
CA GLY A 1068 -34.06 -8.69 11.75
C GLY A 1068 -35.53 -8.85 12.16
N GLY A 1069 -36.48 -8.61 11.24
CA GLY A 1069 -37.92 -8.62 11.50
C GLY A 1069 -38.42 -7.40 12.28
N ILE A 1070 -39.69 -7.08 12.09
CA ILE A 1070 -40.37 -5.95 12.72
C ILE A 1070 -41.56 -6.40 13.55
N VAL A 1071 -41.86 -5.69 14.64
CA VAL A 1071 -43.07 -5.93 15.43
C VAL A 1071 -44.30 -5.66 14.56
N ALA A 1072 -45.16 -6.67 14.42
CA ALA A 1072 -46.40 -6.61 13.66
C ALA A 1072 -47.61 -6.37 14.56
N VAL A 1073 -47.63 -6.92 15.78
CA VAL A 1073 -48.64 -6.67 16.82
C VAL A 1073 -48.02 -6.85 18.21
N ASN A 1074 -48.43 -6.07 19.20
CA ASN A 1074 -48.02 -6.30 20.60
C ASN A 1074 -48.94 -7.35 21.24
N LEU A 1075 -48.45 -8.57 21.41
CA LEU A 1075 -49.15 -9.63 22.12
C LEU A 1075 -49.23 -9.35 23.63
N ARG A 1076 -50.21 -9.97 24.29
CA ARG A 1076 -50.33 -10.02 25.76
C ARG A 1076 -49.77 -11.35 26.28
N ASP A 1077 -49.47 -11.43 27.56
CA ASP A 1077 -48.97 -12.67 28.17
C ASP A 1077 -49.91 -13.85 27.88
N GLY A 1078 -49.36 -14.93 27.32
CA GLY A 1078 -50.10 -16.13 26.91
C GLY A 1078 -50.91 -16.01 25.61
N ASP A 1079 -50.85 -14.88 24.90
CA ASP A 1079 -51.47 -14.69 23.58
C ASP A 1079 -50.49 -14.99 22.44
N GLU A 1080 -51.01 -15.43 21.30
CA GLU A 1080 -50.22 -15.73 20.09
C GLU A 1080 -50.97 -15.20 18.85
N LEU A 1081 -50.22 -14.85 17.80
CA LEU A 1081 -50.82 -14.52 16.50
C LEU A 1081 -51.37 -15.79 15.83
N VAL A 1082 -52.64 -15.77 15.43
CA VAL A 1082 -53.35 -16.91 14.79
C VAL A 1082 -53.57 -16.70 13.30
N GLY A 1083 -53.65 -15.45 12.83
CA GLY A 1083 -53.84 -15.19 11.40
C GLY A 1083 -53.53 -13.76 10.98
N ALA A 1084 -53.15 -13.64 9.71
CA ALA A 1084 -52.96 -12.37 9.00
C ALA A 1084 -53.67 -12.44 7.64
N VAL A 1085 -54.37 -11.37 7.26
CA VAL A 1085 -55.06 -11.24 5.97
C VAL A 1085 -54.91 -9.81 5.43
N LEU A 1086 -54.78 -9.69 4.11
CA LEU A 1086 -54.94 -8.41 3.41
C LEU A 1086 -56.43 -8.10 3.27
N CYS A 1087 -56.85 -6.85 3.44
CA CYS A 1087 -58.23 -6.44 3.23
C CYS A 1087 -58.38 -4.98 2.78
N SER A 1088 -59.54 -4.68 2.18
CA SER A 1088 -60.05 -3.32 1.97
C SER A 1088 -60.77 -2.80 3.23
N SER A 1089 -61.29 -1.56 3.16
CA SER A 1089 -62.23 -1.03 4.16
C SER A 1089 -63.68 -1.48 3.96
N GLU A 1090 -64.00 -2.11 2.82
CA GLU A 1090 -65.34 -2.57 2.44
C GLU A 1090 -65.53 -4.06 2.75
N ASP A 1091 -64.43 -4.81 2.90
CA ASP A 1091 -64.43 -6.24 3.17
C ASP A 1091 -65.07 -6.59 4.52
N ASP A 1092 -65.75 -7.74 4.58
CA ASP A 1092 -66.19 -8.35 5.83
C ASP A 1092 -65.16 -9.36 6.35
N LEU A 1093 -64.86 -9.30 7.65
CA LEU A 1093 -63.99 -10.24 8.34
C LEU A 1093 -64.82 -11.29 9.07
N LEU A 1094 -64.41 -12.56 8.96
CA LEU A 1094 -65.02 -13.70 9.64
C LEU A 1094 -64.01 -14.35 10.60
N LEU A 1095 -64.27 -14.21 11.90
CA LEU A 1095 -63.55 -14.90 12.97
C LEU A 1095 -64.32 -16.17 13.37
N VAL A 1096 -63.60 -17.27 13.61
CA VAL A 1096 -64.18 -18.56 14.05
C VAL A 1096 -63.42 -19.08 15.27
N SER A 1097 -64.15 -19.58 16.28
CA SER A 1097 -63.57 -20.14 17.52
C SER A 1097 -63.45 -21.67 17.49
N ALA A 1098 -62.54 -22.21 18.30
CA ALA A 1098 -62.33 -23.65 18.44
C ALA A 1098 -63.59 -24.39 18.93
N LYS A 1099 -64.41 -23.80 19.82
CA LYS A 1099 -65.70 -24.38 20.24
C LYS A 1099 -66.86 -24.09 19.28
N GLY A 1100 -66.60 -23.51 18.10
CA GLY A 1100 -67.58 -23.40 17.04
C GLY A 1100 -68.52 -22.19 17.12
N GLN A 1101 -68.06 -21.08 17.72
CA GLN A 1101 -68.70 -19.78 17.51
C GLN A 1101 -68.09 -19.09 16.26
N SER A 1102 -68.82 -18.16 15.68
CA SER A 1102 -68.34 -17.35 14.54
C SER A 1102 -68.89 -15.93 14.60
N ILE A 1103 -68.08 -14.93 14.29
CA ILE A 1103 -68.53 -13.53 14.18
C ILE A 1103 -68.04 -12.91 12.87
N ARG A 1104 -68.99 -12.37 12.11
CA ARG A 1104 -68.75 -11.60 10.88
C ARG A 1104 -68.94 -10.12 11.21
N PHE A 1105 -68.02 -9.25 10.79
CA PHE A 1105 -68.16 -7.80 10.92
C PHE A 1105 -67.34 -7.09 9.84
N SER A 1106 -67.77 -5.91 9.42
CA SER A 1106 -67.08 -5.16 8.36
C SER A 1106 -65.79 -4.51 8.84
N ALA A 1107 -64.80 -4.43 7.95
CA ALA A 1107 -63.49 -3.83 8.17
C ALA A 1107 -63.47 -2.29 8.02
N THR A 1108 -64.63 -1.61 8.06
CA THR A 1108 -64.69 -0.13 8.00
C THR A 1108 -63.83 0.54 9.07
N ASP A 1109 -63.40 1.78 8.81
CA ASP A 1109 -62.60 2.56 9.76
C ASP A 1109 -63.36 2.89 11.06
N GLU A 1110 -64.70 2.91 11.03
CA GLU A 1110 -65.55 3.06 12.21
C GLU A 1110 -65.56 1.80 13.09
N ALA A 1111 -65.72 0.61 12.49
CA ALA A 1111 -65.77 -0.67 13.21
C ALA A 1111 -64.38 -1.13 13.68
N LEU A 1112 -63.36 -0.93 12.84
CA LEU A 1112 -61.99 -1.33 13.05
C LEU A 1112 -61.02 -0.28 12.50
N ARG A 1113 -60.81 0.81 13.26
CA ARG A 1113 -59.86 1.88 12.89
C ARG A 1113 -58.44 1.34 12.60
N PRO A 1114 -57.72 1.89 11.61
CA PRO A 1114 -56.29 1.64 11.43
C PRO A 1114 -55.50 2.05 12.68
N MET A 1115 -54.52 1.23 13.06
CA MET A 1115 -53.64 1.45 14.20
C MET A 1115 -52.19 1.16 13.84
N GLY A 1116 -51.25 1.88 14.46
CA GLY A 1116 -49.82 1.64 14.26
C GLY A 1116 -49.37 0.23 14.66
N ARG A 1117 -48.26 -0.20 14.08
CA ARG A 1117 -47.68 -1.55 14.23
C ARG A 1117 -47.55 -2.03 15.68
N ALA A 1118 -46.86 -1.29 16.53
CA ALA A 1118 -46.57 -1.64 17.92
C ALA A 1118 -47.77 -1.38 18.88
N THR A 1119 -48.94 -1.91 18.54
CA THR A 1119 -50.16 -1.86 19.36
C THR A 1119 -50.84 -3.24 19.39
N SER A 1120 -51.68 -3.50 20.40
CA SER A 1120 -52.33 -4.80 20.61
C SER A 1120 -53.68 -4.99 19.90
N GLY A 1121 -54.17 -3.98 19.17
CA GLY A 1121 -55.50 -4.03 18.55
C GLY A 1121 -56.67 -3.89 19.53
N VAL A 1122 -57.83 -4.38 19.09
CA VAL A 1122 -59.14 -4.23 19.75
C VAL A 1122 -59.91 -5.56 19.74
N GLN A 1123 -60.84 -5.80 20.67
CA GLN A 1123 -61.52 -7.10 20.77
C GLN A 1123 -62.37 -7.45 19.54
N GLY A 1124 -61.93 -8.39 18.70
CA GLY A 1124 -62.66 -8.87 17.53
C GLY A 1124 -63.82 -9.78 17.89
N MET A 1125 -63.56 -10.72 18.80
CA MET A 1125 -64.51 -11.73 19.27
C MET A 1125 -64.31 -11.99 20.76
N ARG A 1126 -65.39 -12.17 21.53
CA ARG A 1126 -65.30 -12.44 22.98
C ARG A 1126 -65.61 -13.91 23.29
N PHE A 1127 -64.66 -14.59 23.91
CA PHE A 1127 -64.79 -15.98 24.30
C PHE A 1127 -65.46 -16.19 25.67
N ASN A 1128 -65.95 -17.40 25.89
CA ASN A 1128 -66.24 -17.92 27.23
C ASN A 1128 -64.98 -18.65 27.75
N ALA A 1129 -64.97 -19.10 29.01
CA ALA A 1129 -63.85 -19.87 29.54
C ALA A 1129 -63.50 -21.09 28.64
N ASP A 1130 -62.19 -21.29 28.46
CA ASP A 1130 -61.54 -22.32 27.65
C ASP A 1130 -61.95 -22.34 26.16
N ASP A 1131 -62.29 -21.20 25.54
CA ASP A 1131 -62.46 -21.07 24.08
C ASP A 1131 -61.46 -20.05 23.51
N GLU A 1132 -61.04 -20.26 22.27
CA GLU A 1132 -59.97 -19.50 21.61
C GLU A 1132 -60.26 -19.27 20.12
N LEU A 1133 -59.58 -18.30 19.51
CA LEU A 1133 -59.67 -18.05 18.08
C LEU A 1133 -58.94 -19.16 17.29
N LEU A 1134 -59.64 -19.76 16.33
CA LEU A 1134 -59.11 -20.79 15.44
C LEU A 1134 -58.68 -20.20 14.07
N SER A 1135 -59.41 -19.22 13.54
CA SER A 1135 -59.13 -18.66 12.21
C SER A 1135 -59.64 -17.23 12.02
N LEU A 1136 -58.91 -16.45 11.23
CA LEU A 1136 -59.34 -15.19 10.62
C LEU A 1136 -59.46 -15.40 9.10
N ASN A 1137 -60.60 -15.08 8.50
CA ASN A 1137 -60.81 -15.14 7.06
C ASN A 1137 -61.48 -13.86 6.53
N VAL A 1138 -61.23 -13.50 5.27
CA VAL A 1138 -61.95 -12.42 4.55
C VAL A 1138 -63.12 -13.04 3.78
N VAL A 1139 -64.32 -12.52 4.00
CA VAL A 1139 -65.55 -12.99 3.34
C VAL A 1139 -65.52 -12.67 1.85
N ARG A 1140 -65.77 -13.67 1.01
CA ARG A 1140 -65.93 -13.53 -0.45
C ARG A 1140 -67.32 -14.01 -0.87
N PRO A 1141 -68.02 -13.33 -1.80
CA PRO A 1141 -69.27 -13.83 -2.38
C PRO A 1141 -69.11 -15.24 -2.96
N ASP A 1142 -70.22 -15.98 -3.08
CA ASP A 1142 -70.30 -17.33 -3.69
C ASP A 1142 -69.40 -18.42 -3.07
N THR A 1143 -68.80 -18.17 -1.90
CA THR A 1143 -67.98 -19.13 -1.17
C THR A 1143 -68.70 -19.80 0.00
N TYR A 1144 -68.07 -20.84 0.56
CA TYR A 1144 -68.52 -21.58 1.73
C TYR A 1144 -67.52 -21.47 2.87
N LEU A 1145 -68.01 -21.34 4.11
CA LEU A 1145 -67.19 -21.70 5.27
C LEU A 1145 -67.26 -23.21 5.48
N LEU A 1146 -66.12 -23.88 5.33
CA LEU A 1146 -65.92 -25.28 5.67
C LEU A 1146 -65.27 -25.39 7.05
N VAL A 1147 -65.86 -26.20 7.92
CA VAL A 1147 -65.38 -26.45 9.28
C VAL A 1147 -65.25 -27.94 9.53
N ALA A 1148 -64.20 -28.35 10.24
CA ALA A 1148 -63.95 -29.75 10.63
C ALA A 1148 -63.64 -29.89 12.11
N THR A 1149 -64.13 -30.96 12.76
CA THR A 1149 -63.89 -31.28 14.17
C THR A 1149 -62.79 -32.34 14.35
N SER A 1150 -62.14 -32.37 15.51
CA SER A 1150 -61.11 -33.38 15.82
C SER A 1150 -61.63 -34.82 15.81
N GLY A 1151 -62.94 -35.04 15.98
CA GLY A 1151 -63.60 -36.34 15.79
C GLY A 1151 -63.85 -36.72 14.32
N GLY A 1152 -63.31 -35.99 13.33
CA GLY A 1152 -63.39 -36.34 11.92
C GLY A 1152 -64.73 -36.02 11.26
N TYR A 1153 -65.48 -35.05 11.78
CA TYR A 1153 -66.74 -34.57 11.18
C TYR A 1153 -66.54 -33.22 10.51
N ALA A 1154 -67.08 -33.04 9.31
CA ALA A 1154 -67.00 -31.77 8.58
C ALA A 1154 -68.34 -31.36 7.96
N LYS A 1155 -68.47 -30.07 7.65
CA LYS A 1155 -69.54 -29.51 6.81
C LYS A 1155 -69.07 -28.25 6.11
N ARG A 1156 -69.72 -27.92 4.99
CA ARG A 1156 -69.62 -26.60 4.35
C ARG A 1156 -70.95 -25.86 4.43
N THR A 1157 -70.89 -24.55 4.60
CA THR A 1157 -72.03 -23.70 4.94
C THR A 1157 -71.97 -22.45 4.07
N SER A 1158 -73.08 -22.00 3.45
CA SER A 1158 -73.00 -20.79 2.59
C SER A 1158 -72.54 -19.60 3.43
N ILE A 1159 -71.63 -18.79 2.88
CA ILE A 1159 -71.11 -17.60 3.57
C ILE A 1159 -72.22 -16.57 3.84
N GLU A 1160 -73.28 -16.60 3.02
CA GLU A 1160 -74.49 -15.78 3.15
C GLU A 1160 -75.28 -16.08 4.43
N GLU A 1161 -75.21 -17.30 4.97
CA GLU A 1161 -75.90 -17.62 6.22
C GLU A 1161 -75.25 -16.91 7.43
N TYR A 1162 -74.01 -16.45 7.30
CA TYR A 1162 -73.29 -15.71 8.34
C TYR A 1162 -73.62 -14.22 8.19
N THR A 1163 -74.59 -13.75 8.96
CA THR A 1163 -74.97 -12.34 9.02
C THR A 1163 -73.92 -11.51 9.75
N ALA A 1164 -73.67 -10.29 9.24
CA ALA A 1164 -72.78 -9.32 9.89
C ALA A 1164 -73.35 -8.87 11.24
N GLN A 1165 -72.45 -8.61 12.19
CA GLN A 1165 -72.70 -8.23 13.58
C GLN A 1165 -71.73 -7.13 14.00
N GLY A 1166 -71.97 -6.50 15.16
CA GLY A 1166 -70.99 -5.62 15.78
C GLY A 1166 -69.77 -6.39 16.31
N ARG A 1167 -68.56 -5.89 16.02
CA ARG A 1167 -67.29 -6.42 16.51
C ARG A 1167 -67.27 -6.56 18.05
N GLY A 1168 -66.65 -7.62 18.56
CA GLY A 1168 -66.45 -7.84 20.00
C GLY A 1168 -67.59 -8.58 20.72
N GLY A 1169 -68.62 -9.00 19.99
CA GLY A 1169 -69.64 -9.94 20.47
C GLY A 1169 -69.09 -11.37 20.66
N LYS A 1170 -69.93 -12.26 21.19
CA LYS A 1170 -69.62 -13.70 21.30
C LYS A 1170 -69.75 -14.46 19.97
N GLY A 1171 -70.31 -13.80 18.95
CA GLY A 1171 -70.68 -14.43 17.70
C GLY A 1171 -71.89 -15.35 17.82
N ILE A 1172 -72.09 -16.14 16.77
CA ILE A 1172 -73.20 -17.05 16.55
C ILE A 1172 -72.66 -18.43 16.11
N LEU A 1173 -73.33 -19.50 16.53
CA LEU A 1173 -72.89 -20.89 16.30
C LEU A 1173 -72.63 -21.19 14.80
N THR A 1174 -71.43 -21.67 14.49
CA THR A 1174 -71.01 -22.15 13.16
C THR A 1174 -71.26 -23.65 12.98
N ILE A 1175 -71.30 -24.40 14.09
CA ILE A 1175 -71.55 -25.84 14.17
C ILE A 1175 -72.30 -26.13 15.49
N GLN A 1176 -73.15 -27.14 15.52
CA GLN A 1176 -73.75 -27.58 16.78
C GLN A 1176 -72.73 -28.42 17.58
N TYR A 1177 -72.17 -27.83 18.64
CA TYR A 1177 -71.16 -28.46 19.49
C TYR A 1177 -71.65 -29.79 20.10
N ASP A 1178 -70.80 -30.81 20.04
CA ASP A 1178 -71.06 -32.15 20.59
C ASP A 1178 -69.76 -32.69 21.20
N ARG A 1179 -69.75 -32.90 22.52
CA ARG A 1179 -68.54 -33.36 23.26
C ARG A 1179 -67.96 -34.66 22.70
N ARG A 1180 -68.75 -35.51 22.04
CA ARG A 1180 -68.26 -36.76 21.41
C ARG A 1180 -67.58 -36.56 20.05
N ARG A 1181 -67.72 -35.37 19.44
CA ARG A 1181 -67.13 -35.02 18.14
C ARG A 1181 -65.91 -34.11 18.24
N GLY A 1182 -65.61 -33.60 19.44
CA GLY A 1182 -64.47 -32.73 19.72
C GLY A 1182 -64.67 -31.27 19.28
N ASN A 1183 -63.63 -30.46 19.50
CA ASN A 1183 -63.55 -29.07 19.06
C ASN A 1183 -63.31 -28.99 17.54
N LEU A 1184 -63.49 -27.80 16.95
CA LEU A 1184 -63.01 -27.51 15.61
C LEU A 1184 -61.48 -27.49 15.56
N VAL A 1185 -60.93 -28.06 14.47
CA VAL A 1185 -59.48 -28.13 14.18
C VAL A 1185 -59.10 -27.42 12.89
N GLY A 1186 -60.09 -26.93 12.13
CA GLY A 1186 -59.87 -26.00 11.05
C GLY A 1186 -61.17 -25.37 10.56
N ALA A 1187 -61.05 -24.15 10.06
CA ALA A 1187 -62.12 -23.35 9.51
C ALA A 1187 -61.58 -22.53 8.32
N LEU A 1188 -61.96 -22.92 7.11
CA LEU A 1188 -61.42 -22.41 5.85
C LEU A 1188 -62.56 -21.89 4.97
N ILE A 1189 -62.33 -20.78 4.28
CA ILE A 1189 -63.21 -20.36 3.16
C ILE A 1189 -62.79 -21.15 1.91
N VAL A 1190 -63.79 -21.79 1.29
CA VAL A 1190 -63.62 -22.69 0.14
C VAL A 1190 -64.67 -22.41 -0.94
N ASP A 1191 -64.28 -22.55 -2.19
CA ASP A 1191 -65.19 -22.68 -3.34
C ASP A 1191 -65.56 -24.17 -3.55
N ASP A 1192 -66.36 -24.50 -4.58
CA ASP A 1192 -66.76 -25.91 -4.84
C ASP A 1192 -65.60 -26.78 -5.36
N ASP A 1193 -64.63 -26.18 -6.07
CA ASP A 1193 -63.50 -26.87 -6.71
C ASP A 1193 -62.25 -26.99 -5.81
N THR A 1194 -62.21 -26.25 -4.71
CA THR A 1194 -61.16 -26.31 -3.69
C THR A 1194 -60.93 -27.73 -3.21
N GLU A 1195 -59.71 -28.23 -3.34
CA GLU A 1195 -59.29 -29.49 -2.72
C GLU A 1195 -58.71 -29.25 -1.32
N LEU A 1196 -58.88 -30.26 -0.46
CA LEU A 1196 -58.50 -30.21 0.95
C LEU A 1196 -57.69 -31.43 1.34
N TYR A 1197 -56.65 -31.22 2.13
CA TYR A 1197 -56.00 -32.26 2.91
C TYR A 1197 -56.55 -32.28 4.33
N ALA A 1198 -56.72 -33.48 4.89
CA ALA A 1198 -57.17 -33.72 6.24
C ALA A 1198 -56.21 -34.70 6.92
N ILE A 1199 -55.60 -34.28 8.03
CA ILE A 1199 -54.42 -34.89 8.64
C ILE A 1199 -54.79 -35.50 10.00
N THR A 1200 -54.43 -36.75 10.25
CA THR A 1200 -54.75 -37.48 11.50
C THR A 1200 -53.55 -37.66 12.42
N SER A 1201 -53.81 -37.90 13.71
CA SER A 1201 -52.80 -38.17 14.74
C SER A 1201 -51.93 -39.40 14.47
N GLY A 1202 -52.42 -40.36 13.69
CA GLY A 1202 -51.66 -41.53 13.23
C GLY A 1202 -50.84 -41.29 11.95
N GLY A 1203 -50.66 -40.04 11.49
CA GLY A 1203 -49.92 -39.70 10.27
C GLY A 1203 -50.70 -39.93 8.96
N GLY A 1204 -51.98 -40.28 9.04
CA GLY A 1204 -52.83 -40.48 7.87
C GLY A 1204 -53.24 -39.16 7.23
N VAL A 1205 -52.97 -38.98 5.94
CA VAL A 1205 -53.40 -37.81 5.15
C VAL A 1205 -54.43 -38.23 4.10
N ILE A 1206 -55.58 -37.57 4.06
CA ILE A 1206 -56.65 -37.82 3.08
C ILE A 1206 -56.91 -36.55 2.26
N ARG A 1207 -56.98 -36.70 0.93
CA ARG A 1207 -57.35 -35.66 -0.04
C ARG A 1207 -58.83 -35.79 -0.39
N THR A 1208 -59.60 -34.72 -0.19
CA THR A 1208 -61.05 -34.66 -0.44
C THR A 1208 -61.40 -33.32 -1.11
N ALA A 1209 -62.26 -33.33 -2.13
CA ALA A 1209 -62.72 -32.08 -2.74
C ALA A 1209 -63.81 -31.42 -1.87
N ALA A 1210 -63.77 -30.10 -1.72
CA ALA A 1210 -64.73 -29.33 -0.90
C ALA A 1210 -66.18 -29.63 -1.31
N ARG A 1211 -66.47 -29.78 -2.61
CA ARG A 1211 -67.79 -30.19 -3.10
C ARG A 1211 -68.35 -31.48 -2.49
N GLN A 1212 -67.49 -32.44 -2.15
CA GLN A 1212 -67.85 -33.73 -1.54
C GLN A 1212 -68.23 -33.60 -0.06
N VAL A 1213 -67.78 -32.55 0.61
CA VAL A 1213 -68.21 -32.23 1.99
C VAL A 1213 -69.64 -31.69 1.94
N ARG A 1214 -70.51 -32.23 2.80
CA ARG A 1214 -71.95 -31.92 2.75
C ARG A 1214 -72.22 -30.44 3.00
N LYS A 1215 -72.92 -29.80 2.05
CA LYS A 1215 -73.57 -28.48 2.24
C LYS A 1215 -74.68 -28.62 3.29
N ALA A 1216 -74.56 -27.92 4.40
CA ALA A 1216 -75.49 -27.98 5.52
C ALA A 1216 -75.47 -26.67 6.31
N GLY A 1217 -76.64 -26.27 6.84
CA GLY A 1217 -76.77 -25.01 7.57
C GLY A 1217 -75.88 -24.91 8.81
N ARG A 1218 -75.73 -23.67 9.30
CA ARG A 1218 -74.91 -23.31 10.48
C ARG A 1218 -75.08 -24.23 11.68
N GLN A 1219 -76.28 -24.33 12.25
CA GLN A 1219 -76.53 -25.10 13.49
C GLN A 1219 -76.72 -26.61 13.26
N THR A 1220 -75.90 -27.22 12.42
CA THR A 1220 -75.88 -28.68 12.19
C THR A 1220 -74.57 -29.28 12.71
N LYS A 1221 -74.55 -30.59 12.97
CA LYS A 1221 -73.37 -31.31 13.51
C LYS A 1221 -72.34 -31.74 12.45
N GLY A 1222 -72.63 -31.54 11.18
CA GLY A 1222 -71.84 -32.07 10.05
C GLY A 1222 -71.92 -33.60 9.87
N VAL A 1223 -71.30 -34.08 8.80
CA VAL A 1223 -71.18 -35.51 8.44
C VAL A 1223 -69.75 -36.00 8.67
N ARG A 1224 -69.57 -37.31 8.77
CA ARG A 1224 -68.25 -37.91 8.94
C ARG A 1224 -67.44 -37.69 7.65
N LEU A 1225 -66.31 -37.01 7.76
CA LEU A 1225 -65.38 -36.77 6.65
C LEU A 1225 -64.55 -38.03 6.36
N MET A 1226 -64.18 -38.77 7.41
CA MET A 1226 -63.36 -39.98 7.33
C MET A 1226 -63.60 -40.94 8.51
N ASN A 1227 -63.28 -42.22 8.31
CA ASN A 1227 -63.26 -43.20 9.38
C ASN A 1227 -61.91 -43.15 10.13
N LEU A 1228 -61.85 -42.35 11.20
CA LEU A 1228 -60.76 -42.40 12.18
C LEU A 1228 -60.73 -43.75 12.93
N GLY A 1229 -59.52 -44.22 13.25
CA GLY A 1229 -59.28 -45.39 14.10
C GLY A 1229 -59.63 -45.16 15.57
N GLU A 1230 -59.58 -46.22 16.38
CA GLU A 1230 -59.90 -46.13 17.82
C GLU A 1230 -58.76 -45.43 18.57
N GLY A 1231 -59.00 -44.18 18.97
CA GLY A 1231 -58.00 -43.29 19.59
C GLY A 1231 -57.44 -42.21 18.65
N ASP A 1232 -57.66 -42.33 17.34
CA ASP A 1232 -57.21 -41.31 16.38
C ASP A 1232 -58.10 -40.07 16.38
N THR A 1233 -57.46 -38.91 16.22
CA THR A 1233 -58.12 -37.62 16.00
C THR A 1233 -57.64 -36.95 14.72
N LEU A 1234 -58.50 -36.14 14.11
CA LEU A 1234 -58.13 -35.20 13.06
C LEU A 1234 -57.39 -34.03 13.72
N ILE A 1235 -56.15 -33.76 13.31
CA ILE A 1235 -55.30 -32.69 13.84
C ILE A 1235 -55.53 -31.37 13.11
N ALA A 1236 -55.64 -31.42 11.78
CA ALA A 1236 -55.76 -30.22 10.95
C ALA A 1236 -56.48 -30.50 9.62
N ILE A 1237 -56.99 -29.43 9.00
CA ILE A 1237 -57.38 -29.39 7.59
C ILE A 1237 -56.67 -28.23 6.90
N ALA A 1238 -56.19 -28.44 5.67
CA ALA A 1238 -55.49 -27.45 4.87
C ALA A 1238 -56.00 -27.46 3.42
N ARG A 1239 -55.92 -26.33 2.72
CA ARG A 1239 -56.20 -26.24 1.27
C ARG A 1239 -55.05 -26.89 0.49
N ASN A 1240 -55.36 -27.74 -0.49
CA ASN A 1240 -54.34 -28.18 -1.45
C ASN A 1240 -53.99 -26.99 -2.36
N ALA A 1241 -52.73 -26.57 -2.31
CA ALA A 1241 -52.25 -25.41 -3.06
C ALA A 1241 -51.78 -25.75 -4.49
N GLU A 1242 -51.66 -27.04 -4.86
CA GLU A 1242 -51.23 -27.46 -6.22
C GLU A 1242 -52.34 -27.42 -7.29
N ALA A 1243 -53.61 -27.20 -6.92
CA ALA A 1243 -54.76 -27.40 -7.81
C ALA A 1243 -55.30 -26.12 -8.51
N GLY A 1244 -54.56 -24.99 -8.44
CA GLY A 1244 -55.09 -23.67 -8.80
C GLY A 1244 -55.06 -23.28 -10.29
N ASP A 1245 -54.07 -23.76 -11.07
CA ASP A 1245 -53.81 -23.26 -12.42
C ASP A 1245 -54.33 -24.19 -13.52
N SER A 1246 -55.61 -24.07 -13.84
CA SER A 1246 -56.16 -24.51 -15.13
C SER A 1246 -57.19 -23.52 -15.65
N THR A 1247 -57.07 -23.12 -16.92
CA THR A 1247 -57.76 -22.00 -17.63
C THR A 1247 -57.17 -20.62 -17.32
N ASP A 1248 -56.85 -19.73 -18.27
CA ASP A 1248 -57.19 -19.66 -19.72
C ASP A 1248 -55.97 -19.38 -20.63
N GLU A 1249 -55.93 -20.01 -21.82
CA GLU A 1249 -54.99 -19.63 -22.90
C GLU A 1249 -55.55 -18.45 -23.70
N VAL A 1250 -55.03 -17.24 -23.45
CA VAL A 1250 -55.28 -16.08 -24.33
C VAL A 1250 -54.28 -16.11 -25.50
N ASN A 1251 -54.82 -16.32 -26.69
CA ASN A 1251 -54.07 -16.42 -27.94
C ASN A 1251 -53.94 -15.03 -28.60
N THR A 1252 -52.74 -14.44 -28.63
CA THR A 1252 -52.47 -13.19 -29.36
C THR A 1252 -51.16 -13.27 -30.16
N ASP A 1253 -51.30 -12.96 -31.44
CA ASP A 1253 -50.33 -13.06 -32.53
C ASP A 1253 -49.28 -11.92 -32.48
N PRO A 1254 -47.97 -12.17 -32.60
CA PRO A 1254 -46.95 -11.13 -32.48
C PRO A 1254 -46.55 -10.55 -33.86
N ASP A 1255 -47.44 -9.73 -34.46
CA ASP A 1255 -47.10 -8.98 -35.69
C ASP A 1255 -47.88 -7.64 -35.78
N ALA A 1256 -47.56 -6.68 -34.90
CA ALA A 1256 -47.95 -5.26 -35.05
C ALA A 1256 -47.15 -4.31 -34.14
N VAL A 1257 -46.10 -3.68 -34.72
CA VAL A 1257 -45.40 -2.43 -34.32
C VAL A 1257 -44.90 -2.30 -32.87
#